data_AF-A0A1I0DQ44-F1
#
_entry.id   AF-A0A1I0DQ44-F1
#
_cell.length_a   1.000
_cell.length_b   1.000
_cell.length_c   1.000
_cell.angle_alpha   90.00
_cell.angle_beta   90.00
_cell.angle_gamma   90.00
#
_symmetry.space_group_name_H-M   'P 1'
#
loop_
_entity.id
_entity.type
_entity.pdbx_description
1 polymer ?
#
loop_
_entity_poly.entity_id
_entity_poly.type
_entity_poly.pdbx_seq_one_letter_code
_entity_poly.pdbx_strand_id
1 'polypeptide(L)'
;MQTVAQAHTQIHGEFINLNGERFYAINNVDQMPPFFMTLVSESDHWMFISSSTGLTAGRVSPATALFTYETVDRIHDSHLHTGCKTLIRTSLDGSPVCWDPFNQEHDGRFHLSRNLYKNVLGSKICFEEVNHTLGLTYRYTWASSDEYGFVRFCELENTTDARIDVELIDGFQNVLPAGTPRFTQTNSSNLVDAYKWTELEQTSGLGIFSLFSAITDRAEPCESLNANTVFCLGLEDKRVLLSTNQIDAFKQGQTLQQETLIKGIRGAYLVNTKLSLKPSSQKTWQFVTNIEQSQNQVVSLLNALTQSQALARAIDKSVASGDDNLARKMAAADGFQQTNEEQVSAHHYANVLFNVLRGGIFDDQYHIDSKDYVKTIKHFNSATYYKHSRWLNTLPARIELSELQHQVNAQKCYQLERLTMEYLPITFGRRHGDPSRPWNQFEIKLRDENNEKILSYQGNWRDIFQNWEALTYSYPQYIESVISKFVNASTIDGYNPYRITKEGIDWEVEDLDDPWSYIGYWGDHQIIYLLKLLELSHQFHPNKLTQMLRKDIFCYANVPYRIKSFEEIKQNAKSTVRYDQELAQTIETQVESLGADGKLVLDTTGSVYHVNLLEKLCVSLLAKLGNLILGGGIWLNTQRPEWNDANNALVGQGISVVTLCYMRRYTAFLIDLLANEQGDVALSDEVATWIAGTSDILSNAAMYIQSGIVTAQTQLLISNQLGELSSWYRQTVYAKQGFSGKSNVSVDAIVDMLQHAQKVIDYTLSENEMASGMYHAYNLLSLDDDSISVDNLYPMLEGQVAALSSGYLSAAQATNVLNALFASDIYRVDQQTFMLYPDRQLPSFLNKNVVDEAKAKANPLVHALVSASNTSVIAQDDNGDFRFNSTLVNKDHLIAALDALPSSYAPLIDAHKSALLSLYEEVFNHKAFTGRSGGMFGFEGLGSIYWHMVSKLLLAVQECYFDAVKHNESSNQIQQLANHYYRVREGIGFNKTPQEYGAFPVDPYSHTPKHSGAQQPGMTGQVKEEVLTRFGELGIRVNAGAVSFEPSLLRSCEFCDEAQSFTYLDVNDQWQTIKLPPHSLAFTWCQVPFVYTLTDKSGLIVSSKNSEQTFEQAQLSTELAHSLFQRDGSISAVTLHINKQDLLTLP
;
A
#
# COMPACT_ATOMS: atom_id res chain seq x y z
N MET A 1 -12.87 -51.53 -19.49
CA MET A 1 -11.87 -50.74 -20.26
C MET A 1 -12.63 -49.92 -21.29
N GLN A 2 -12.32 -48.61 -21.36
CA GLN A 2 -12.87 -47.56 -22.26
C GLN A 2 -14.36 -47.25 -22.00
N THR A 3 -14.82 -46.04 -21.71
CA THR A 3 -14.27 -44.67 -21.71
C THR A 3 -15.23 -43.85 -20.83
N VAL A 4 -14.82 -43.49 -19.61
CA VAL A 4 -15.42 -42.34 -18.93
C VAL A 4 -14.40 -41.23 -19.14
N ALA A 5 -14.64 -40.43 -20.17
CA ALA A 5 -13.87 -39.22 -20.38
C ALA A 5 -14.02 -38.38 -19.12
N GLN A 6 -12.91 -38.09 -18.43
CA GLN A 6 -12.83 -36.97 -17.51
C GLN A 6 -13.23 -35.73 -18.31
N ALA A 7 -14.48 -35.29 -18.17
CA ALA A 7 -14.79 -33.90 -18.45
C ALA A 7 -14.02 -33.11 -17.40
N HIS A 8 -12.82 -32.65 -17.74
CA HIS A 8 -12.13 -31.64 -16.96
C HIS A 8 -13.07 -30.43 -16.91
N THR A 9 -13.74 -30.23 -15.79
CA THR A 9 -14.57 -29.05 -15.57
C THR A 9 -13.64 -27.84 -15.55
N GLN A 10 -13.82 -26.95 -16.52
CA GLN A 10 -12.97 -25.78 -16.70
C GLN A 10 -13.16 -24.79 -15.55
N ILE A 11 -12.05 -24.23 -15.05
CA ILE A 11 -12.07 -23.13 -14.08
C ILE A 11 -12.79 -21.95 -14.74
N HIS A 12 -13.79 -21.40 -14.07
CA HIS A 12 -14.45 -20.18 -14.52
C HIS A 12 -14.92 -19.36 -13.30
N GLY A 13 -15.02 -18.06 -13.50
CA GLY A 13 -15.54 -17.14 -12.50
C GLY A 13 -16.81 -16.45 -12.98
N GLU A 14 -17.72 -16.19 -12.06
CA GLU A 14 -19.00 -15.53 -12.34
C GLU A 14 -19.55 -14.83 -11.09
N PHE A 15 -20.41 -13.84 -11.29
CA PHE A 15 -21.14 -13.20 -10.19
C PHE A 15 -22.49 -13.89 -9.96
N ILE A 16 -22.75 -14.31 -8.72
CA ILE A 16 -23.97 -15.02 -8.32
C ILE A 16 -24.64 -14.35 -7.12
N ASN A 17 -25.93 -14.64 -6.92
CA ASN A 17 -26.65 -14.29 -5.70
C ASN A 17 -26.73 -15.53 -4.80
N LEU A 18 -26.18 -15.43 -3.59
CA LEU A 18 -26.21 -16.49 -2.58
C LEU A 18 -26.78 -15.91 -1.28
N ASN A 19 -27.85 -16.50 -0.76
CA ASN A 19 -28.53 -16.08 0.48
C ASN A 19 -28.91 -14.58 0.53
N GLY A 20 -29.27 -13.99 -0.62
CA GLY A 20 -29.66 -12.58 -0.71
C GLY A 20 -28.50 -11.58 -0.85
N GLU A 21 -27.26 -12.07 -0.97
CA GLU A 21 -26.06 -11.26 -1.17
C GLU A 21 -25.38 -11.58 -2.50
N ARG A 22 -24.66 -10.60 -3.05
CA ARG A 22 -23.90 -10.74 -4.30
C ARG A 22 -22.48 -11.24 -4.02
N PHE A 23 -22.08 -12.32 -4.69
CA PHE A 23 -20.77 -12.95 -4.58
C PHE A 23 -20.09 -13.08 -5.94
N TYR A 24 -18.76 -13.04 -5.96
CA TYR A 24 -17.98 -13.62 -7.06
C TYR A 24 -17.67 -15.07 -6.71
N ALA A 25 -18.01 -16.00 -7.60
CA ALA A 25 -17.73 -17.42 -7.50
C ALA A 25 -16.51 -17.77 -8.35
N ILE A 26 -15.63 -18.63 -7.84
CA ILE A 26 -14.63 -19.37 -8.61
C ILE A 26 -15.02 -20.83 -8.53
N ASN A 27 -15.47 -21.38 -9.65
CA ASN A 27 -15.87 -22.78 -9.75
C ASN A 27 -14.66 -23.67 -10.09
N ASN A 28 -14.58 -24.84 -9.45
CA ASN A 28 -13.43 -25.77 -9.54
C ASN A 28 -12.11 -25.12 -9.09
N VAL A 29 -12.15 -24.40 -7.96
CA VAL A 29 -11.00 -23.63 -7.41
C VAL A 29 -9.79 -24.51 -7.10
N ASP A 30 -10.01 -25.79 -6.83
CA ASP A 30 -8.99 -26.79 -6.52
C ASP A 30 -8.10 -27.14 -7.72
N GLN A 31 -8.51 -26.77 -8.93
CA GLN A 31 -7.70 -26.91 -10.15
C GLN A 31 -6.71 -25.74 -10.31
N MET A 32 -6.72 -24.76 -9.40
CA MET A 32 -5.74 -23.67 -9.31
C MET A 32 -4.74 -23.94 -8.18
N PRO A 33 -3.48 -23.48 -8.30
CA PRO A 33 -2.60 -23.38 -7.14
C PRO A 33 -3.28 -22.58 -6.01
N PRO A 34 -3.10 -22.97 -4.74
CA PRO A 34 -3.64 -22.20 -3.63
C PRO A 34 -3.18 -20.74 -3.67
N PHE A 35 -4.11 -19.82 -3.44
CA PHE A 35 -3.83 -18.39 -3.35
C PHE A 35 -4.34 -17.85 -2.01
N PHE A 36 -3.92 -16.63 -1.67
CA PHE A 36 -4.07 -16.07 -0.33
C PHE A 36 -4.94 -14.81 -0.33
N MET A 37 -5.85 -14.70 0.63
CA MET A 37 -6.86 -13.64 0.69
C MET A 37 -6.87 -12.98 2.06
N THR A 38 -7.36 -11.74 2.10
CA THR A 38 -7.72 -11.04 3.34
C THR A 38 -9.23 -10.86 3.39
N LEU A 39 -9.82 -11.16 4.55
CA LEU A 39 -11.23 -10.87 4.83
C LEU A 39 -11.31 -9.60 5.68
N VAL A 40 -12.17 -8.68 5.27
CA VAL A 40 -12.26 -7.34 5.89
C VAL A 40 -13.45 -7.26 6.85
N SER A 41 -13.27 -6.53 7.96
CA SER A 41 -14.33 -6.18 8.91
C SER A 41 -14.40 -4.66 9.05
N GLU A 42 -15.55 -4.16 9.49
CA GLU A 42 -15.72 -2.77 9.91
C GLU A 42 -15.01 -2.45 11.24
N SER A 43 -14.73 -3.49 12.04
CA SER A 43 -14.13 -3.45 13.37
C SER A 43 -12.66 -3.88 13.31
N ASP A 44 -12.13 -4.42 14.41
CA ASP A 44 -10.73 -4.76 14.61
C ASP A 44 -10.37 -6.20 14.21
N HIS A 45 -11.27 -6.94 13.56
CA HIS A 45 -10.98 -8.30 13.08
C HIS A 45 -9.95 -8.28 11.95
N TRP A 46 -9.10 -9.29 11.94
CA TRP A 46 -8.25 -9.63 10.80
C TRP A 46 -8.36 -11.14 10.55
N MET A 47 -8.52 -11.51 9.28
CA MET A 47 -8.46 -12.90 8.83
C MET A 47 -7.70 -12.96 7.52
N PHE A 48 -6.70 -13.84 7.50
CA PHE A 48 -5.89 -14.13 6.32
C PHE A 48 -6.04 -15.62 6.02
N ILE A 49 -6.59 -15.93 4.85
CA ILE A 49 -7.10 -17.26 4.52
C ILE A 49 -6.68 -17.67 3.12
N SER A 50 -6.26 -18.92 2.97
CA SER A 50 -5.96 -19.52 1.68
C SER A 50 -7.20 -20.14 1.05
N SER A 51 -7.23 -20.20 -0.28
CA SER A 51 -8.19 -21.03 -1.02
C SER A 51 -8.08 -22.52 -0.69
N SER A 52 -6.99 -22.99 -0.07
CA SER A 52 -6.85 -24.34 0.49
C SER A 52 -7.53 -24.53 1.86
N THR A 53 -8.25 -23.53 2.38
CA THR A 53 -8.87 -23.46 3.72
C THR A 53 -7.93 -23.15 4.89
N GLY A 54 -6.60 -23.22 4.70
CA GLY A 54 -5.62 -22.84 5.73
C GLY A 54 -5.74 -21.36 6.08
N LEU A 55 -5.71 -21.00 7.37
CA LEU A 55 -5.91 -19.62 7.81
C LEU A 55 -5.17 -19.25 9.09
N THR A 56 -5.03 -17.93 9.28
CA THR A 56 -4.84 -17.29 10.58
C THR A 56 -5.87 -16.18 10.75
N ALA A 57 -6.33 -15.95 11.98
CA ALA A 57 -7.31 -14.93 12.29
C ALA A 57 -7.14 -14.41 13.72
N GLY A 58 -7.64 -13.23 14.01
CA GLY A 58 -7.67 -12.62 15.34
C GLY A 58 -8.29 -11.23 15.33
N ARG A 59 -8.17 -10.49 16.43
CA ARG A 59 -8.60 -9.10 16.53
C ARG A 59 -7.41 -8.22 16.89
N VAL A 60 -7.46 -6.92 16.62
CA VAL A 60 -6.45 -5.89 16.92
C VAL A 60 -5.08 -6.14 16.27
N SER A 61 -4.33 -7.15 16.66
CA SER A 61 -2.97 -7.42 16.17
C SER A 61 -2.63 -8.91 16.19
N PRO A 62 -1.50 -9.35 15.59
CA PRO A 62 -1.00 -10.72 15.71
C PRO A 62 -0.74 -11.21 17.15
N ALA A 63 -0.72 -10.31 18.15
CA ALA A 63 -0.55 -10.69 19.56
C ALA A 63 -1.82 -11.34 20.14
N THR A 64 -2.98 -11.08 19.54
CA THR A 64 -4.29 -11.54 19.98
C THR A 64 -4.90 -12.38 18.86
N ALA A 65 -4.24 -13.50 18.57
CA ALA A 65 -4.59 -14.41 17.49
C ALA A 65 -5.48 -15.57 17.97
N LEU A 66 -6.50 -15.91 17.19
CA LEU A 66 -7.34 -17.09 17.36
C LEU A 66 -6.62 -18.37 16.88
N PHE A 67 -5.93 -18.26 15.75
CA PHE A 67 -5.09 -19.31 15.15
C PHE A 67 -3.67 -18.79 14.99
N THR A 68 -2.69 -19.69 14.96
CA THR A 68 -1.26 -19.33 14.85
C THR A 68 -0.98 -18.35 13.73
N TYR A 69 -0.36 -17.21 14.05
CA TYR A 69 0.07 -16.21 13.06
C TYR A 69 1.45 -16.59 12.52
N GLU A 70 1.46 -17.16 11.33
CA GLU A 70 2.66 -17.64 10.63
C GLU A 70 2.82 -16.93 9.28
N THR A 71 3.89 -17.22 8.55
CA THR A 71 4.08 -16.75 7.18
C THR A 71 3.14 -17.47 6.20
N VAL A 72 2.85 -16.83 5.07
CA VAL A 72 1.84 -17.30 4.09
C VAL A 72 2.05 -18.74 3.60
N ASP A 73 3.31 -19.14 3.36
CA ASP A 73 3.69 -20.50 2.97
C ASP A 73 3.26 -21.53 4.02
N ARG A 74 3.54 -21.27 5.29
CA ARG A 74 3.13 -22.14 6.40
C ARG A 74 1.61 -22.19 6.56
N ILE A 75 0.91 -21.11 6.24
CA ILE A 75 -0.55 -21.08 6.30
C ILE A 75 -1.16 -21.97 5.20
N HIS A 76 -0.63 -21.94 3.97
CA HIS A 76 -1.06 -22.84 2.90
C HIS A 76 -0.97 -24.32 3.33
N ASP A 77 0.13 -24.68 4.00
CA ASP A 77 0.39 -26.04 4.48
C ASP A 77 -0.44 -26.42 5.72
N SER A 78 -0.99 -25.43 6.43
CA SER A 78 -1.64 -25.64 7.73
C SER A 78 -3.06 -26.20 7.68
N HIS A 79 -3.70 -26.25 6.51
CA HIS A 79 -5.13 -26.57 6.34
C HIS A 79 -5.55 -27.92 6.96
N LEU A 80 -4.63 -28.90 7.05
CA LEU A 80 -4.92 -30.20 7.66
C LEU A 80 -4.99 -30.17 9.19
N HIS A 81 -4.34 -29.20 9.85
CA HIS A 81 -4.13 -29.23 11.30
C HIS A 81 -4.46 -27.92 12.04
N THR A 82 -4.85 -26.86 11.34
CA THR A 82 -5.26 -25.58 11.92
C THR A 82 -6.54 -25.08 11.26
N GLY A 83 -7.47 -24.52 12.02
CA GLY A 83 -8.68 -23.93 11.47
C GLY A 83 -9.88 -24.87 11.45
N CYS A 84 -10.66 -24.86 10.37
CA CYS A 84 -11.86 -25.66 10.22
C CYS A 84 -11.52 -27.16 10.08
N LYS A 85 -12.30 -28.04 10.71
CA LYS A 85 -12.24 -29.48 10.48
C LYS A 85 -13.63 -30.08 10.40
N THR A 86 -13.92 -30.80 9.31
CA THR A 86 -15.21 -31.45 9.08
C THR A 86 -14.98 -32.89 8.62
N LEU A 87 -15.69 -33.86 9.21
CA LEU A 87 -15.68 -35.25 8.79
C LEU A 87 -17.12 -35.77 8.76
N ILE A 88 -17.52 -36.37 7.64
CA ILE A 88 -18.88 -36.86 7.40
C ILE A 88 -18.79 -38.36 7.11
N ARG A 89 -19.36 -39.17 7.99
CA ARG A 89 -19.46 -40.63 7.82
C ARG A 89 -20.87 -41.00 7.36
N THR A 90 -20.97 -41.70 6.25
CA THR A 90 -22.24 -42.19 5.70
C THR A 90 -22.06 -43.59 5.09
N SER A 91 -23.06 -44.07 4.35
CA SER A 91 -23.05 -45.38 3.67
C SER A 91 -23.10 -45.18 2.16
N LEU A 92 -22.22 -45.87 1.44
CA LEU A 92 -22.24 -46.00 -0.02
C LEU A 92 -22.37 -47.49 -0.35
N ASP A 93 -23.43 -47.87 -1.07
CA ASP A 93 -23.75 -49.27 -1.40
C ASP A 93 -23.73 -50.23 -0.18
N GLY A 94 -24.14 -49.72 0.98
CA GLY A 94 -24.16 -50.48 2.25
C GLY A 94 -22.82 -50.54 2.99
N SER A 95 -21.74 -49.97 2.42
CA SER A 95 -20.42 -49.91 3.06
C SER A 95 -20.19 -48.54 3.72
N PRO A 96 -19.64 -48.50 4.95
CA PRO A 96 -19.33 -47.23 5.60
C PRO A 96 -18.22 -46.49 4.83
N VAL A 97 -18.46 -45.22 4.55
CA VAL A 97 -17.50 -44.32 3.92
C VAL A 97 -17.37 -43.06 4.76
N CYS A 98 -16.17 -42.48 4.77
CA CYS A 98 -15.87 -41.23 5.45
C CYS A 98 -15.44 -40.22 4.39
N TRP A 99 -16.03 -39.03 4.44
CA TRP A 99 -15.74 -37.89 3.60
C TRP A 99 -15.18 -36.77 4.47
N ASP A 100 -14.01 -36.26 4.09
CA ASP A 100 -13.32 -35.13 4.74
C ASP A 100 -13.31 -34.00 3.71
N PRO A 101 -14.34 -33.11 3.68
CA PRO A 101 -14.42 -32.04 2.71
C PRO A 101 -13.12 -31.22 2.67
N PHE A 102 -12.71 -30.81 1.47
CA PHE A 102 -11.49 -30.03 1.17
C PHE A 102 -10.16 -30.77 1.38
N ASN A 103 -10.17 -32.03 1.80
CA ASN A 103 -8.96 -32.85 1.88
C ASN A 103 -8.61 -33.45 0.51
N GLN A 104 -7.46 -33.04 -0.05
CA GLN A 104 -6.97 -33.51 -1.35
C GLN A 104 -6.71 -35.02 -1.41
N GLU A 105 -6.52 -35.72 -0.28
CA GLU A 105 -6.41 -37.19 -0.27
C GLU A 105 -7.72 -37.90 -0.68
N HIS A 106 -8.84 -37.18 -0.74
CA HIS A 106 -10.11 -37.67 -1.27
C HIS A 106 -10.22 -37.54 -2.80
N ASP A 107 -9.28 -36.87 -3.45
CA ASP A 107 -9.25 -36.71 -4.89
C ASP A 107 -9.04 -38.09 -5.54
N GLY A 108 -9.95 -38.48 -6.43
CA GLY A 108 -9.99 -39.82 -7.03
C GLY A 108 -10.68 -40.90 -6.18
N ARG A 109 -10.99 -40.63 -4.89
CA ARG A 109 -11.86 -41.50 -4.07
C ARG A 109 -13.33 -41.19 -4.27
N PHE A 110 -13.65 -39.90 -4.46
CA PHE A 110 -14.98 -39.39 -4.75
C PHE A 110 -14.95 -38.53 -6.02
N HIS A 111 -16.10 -38.39 -6.67
CA HIS A 111 -16.30 -37.36 -7.68
C HIS A 111 -16.69 -36.06 -6.97
N LEU A 112 -15.78 -35.08 -7.00
CA LEU A 112 -15.88 -33.84 -6.23
C LEU A 112 -15.90 -32.62 -7.16
N SER A 113 -16.55 -31.54 -6.71
CA SER A 113 -16.36 -30.18 -7.21
C SER A 113 -16.15 -29.26 -6.03
N ARG A 114 -15.13 -28.39 -6.08
CA ARG A 114 -14.86 -27.41 -5.03
C ARG A 114 -15.01 -26.00 -5.58
N ASN A 115 -15.81 -25.19 -4.91
CA ASN A 115 -16.09 -23.82 -5.32
C ASN A 115 -15.77 -22.86 -4.17
N LEU A 116 -15.36 -21.64 -4.53
CA LEU A 116 -15.02 -20.60 -3.57
C LEU A 116 -15.78 -19.32 -3.91
N TYR A 117 -16.40 -18.70 -2.91
CA TYR A 117 -17.19 -17.50 -3.09
C TYR A 117 -16.68 -16.41 -2.16
N LYS A 118 -16.56 -15.19 -2.65
CA LYS A 118 -16.33 -14.01 -1.81
C LYS A 118 -17.36 -12.95 -2.12
N ASN A 119 -18.00 -12.39 -1.08
CA ASN A 119 -19.01 -11.37 -1.31
C ASN A 119 -18.36 -10.08 -1.84
N VAL A 120 -19.15 -9.27 -2.56
CA VAL A 120 -18.64 -8.01 -3.14
C VAL A 120 -18.08 -7.08 -2.06
N LEU A 121 -18.68 -7.09 -0.86
CA LEU A 121 -18.22 -6.28 0.27
C LEU A 121 -16.81 -6.70 0.79
N GLY A 122 -16.38 -7.92 0.50
CA GLY A 122 -15.12 -8.50 0.99
C GLY A 122 -15.15 -8.93 2.47
N SER A 123 -16.34 -8.97 3.09
CA SER A 123 -16.55 -9.33 4.49
C SER A 123 -16.88 -10.80 4.73
N LYS A 124 -17.26 -11.53 3.68
CA LYS A 124 -17.62 -12.95 3.76
C LYS A 124 -16.94 -13.79 2.69
N ILE A 125 -16.52 -14.98 3.11
CA ILE A 125 -15.95 -16.01 2.22
C ILE A 125 -16.64 -17.34 2.50
N CYS A 126 -17.12 -17.98 1.44
CA CYS A 126 -17.81 -19.28 1.49
C CYS A 126 -17.00 -20.33 0.73
N PHE A 127 -16.76 -21.47 1.37
CA PHE A 127 -16.15 -22.65 0.77
C PHE A 127 -17.24 -23.70 0.55
N GLU A 128 -17.28 -24.28 -0.65
CA GLU A 128 -18.21 -25.36 -1.00
C GLU A 128 -17.44 -26.56 -1.54
N GLU A 129 -17.82 -27.75 -1.07
CA GLU A 129 -17.49 -29.00 -1.76
C GLU A 129 -18.76 -29.80 -2.02
N VAL A 130 -18.98 -30.12 -3.29
CA VAL A 130 -20.04 -31.01 -3.76
C VAL A 130 -19.46 -32.40 -3.94
N ASN A 131 -19.96 -33.37 -3.20
CA ASN A 131 -19.63 -34.78 -3.36
C ASN A 131 -20.72 -35.49 -4.17
N HIS A 132 -20.51 -35.55 -5.49
CA HIS A 132 -21.44 -36.16 -6.44
C HIS A 132 -21.59 -37.67 -6.24
N THR A 133 -20.58 -38.33 -5.68
CA THR A 133 -20.66 -39.76 -5.36
C THR A 133 -21.62 -40.03 -4.20
N LEU A 134 -21.65 -39.15 -3.21
CA LEU A 134 -22.51 -39.29 -2.04
C LEU A 134 -23.85 -38.55 -2.17
N GLY A 135 -23.99 -37.65 -3.17
CA GLY A 135 -25.16 -36.78 -3.29
C GLY A 135 -25.29 -35.81 -2.12
N LEU A 136 -24.16 -35.29 -1.65
CA LEU A 136 -24.08 -34.34 -0.53
C LEU A 136 -23.29 -33.11 -0.94
N THR A 137 -23.72 -31.94 -0.47
CA THR A 137 -22.97 -30.68 -0.59
C THR A 137 -22.71 -30.11 0.79
N TYR A 138 -21.45 -29.78 1.08
CA TYR A 138 -21.06 -29.14 2.32
C TYR A 138 -20.56 -27.72 2.04
N ARG A 139 -21.11 -26.74 2.77
CA ARG A 139 -20.72 -25.33 2.69
C ARG A 139 -20.38 -24.80 4.07
N TYR A 140 -19.39 -23.91 4.14
CA TYR A 140 -19.25 -23.02 5.28
C TYR A 140 -18.86 -21.60 4.88
N THR A 141 -19.39 -20.61 5.59
CA THR A 141 -19.15 -19.18 5.36
C THR A 141 -18.59 -18.53 6.61
N TRP A 142 -17.44 -17.86 6.48
CA TRP A 142 -16.90 -16.99 7.52
C TRP A 142 -17.50 -15.59 7.45
N ALA A 143 -17.83 -15.02 8.60
CA ALA A 143 -18.24 -13.64 8.81
C ALA A 143 -17.70 -13.10 10.14
N SER A 144 -17.75 -11.78 10.33
CA SER A 144 -17.35 -11.09 11.57
C SER A 144 -18.54 -10.44 12.29
N SER A 145 -18.44 -10.32 13.61
CA SER A 145 -19.41 -9.69 14.50
C SER A 145 -18.63 -8.92 15.57
N ASP A 146 -18.77 -7.59 15.63
CA ASP A 146 -18.06 -6.75 16.64
C ASP A 146 -18.26 -7.28 18.06
N GLU A 147 -19.48 -7.71 18.37
CA GLU A 147 -19.89 -8.17 19.70
C GLU A 147 -19.47 -9.63 19.98
N TYR A 148 -19.61 -10.52 18.99
CA TYR A 148 -19.48 -11.97 19.19
C TYR A 148 -18.23 -12.60 18.56
N GLY A 149 -17.39 -11.82 17.88
CA GLY A 149 -16.16 -12.29 17.23
C GLY A 149 -16.41 -12.86 15.84
N PHE A 150 -15.83 -14.02 15.54
CA PHE A 150 -15.99 -14.69 14.25
C PHE A 150 -17.17 -15.65 14.25
N VAL A 151 -17.92 -15.68 13.15
CA VAL A 151 -19.05 -16.57 12.93
C VAL A 151 -18.77 -17.44 11.70
N ARG A 152 -18.86 -18.76 11.88
CA ARG A 152 -18.80 -19.74 10.79
C ARG A 152 -20.16 -20.39 10.63
N PHE A 153 -20.90 -19.95 9.62
CA PHE A 153 -22.16 -20.57 9.20
C PHE A 153 -21.86 -21.84 8.41
N CYS A 154 -22.55 -22.93 8.71
CA CYS A 154 -22.33 -24.24 8.08
C CYS A 154 -23.65 -24.79 7.53
N GLU A 155 -23.56 -25.45 6.38
CA GLU A 155 -24.68 -26.09 5.70
C GLU A 155 -24.28 -27.47 5.20
N LEU A 156 -25.14 -28.46 5.39
CA LEU A 156 -25.04 -29.77 4.74
C LEU A 156 -26.35 -30.07 4.03
N GLU A 157 -26.26 -30.21 2.71
CA GLU A 157 -27.38 -30.43 1.82
C GLU A 157 -27.36 -31.86 1.27
N ASN A 158 -28.52 -32.50 1.24
CA ASN A 158 -28.76 -33.73 0.52
C ASN A 158 -29.36 -33.40 -0.85
N THR A 159 -28.59 -33.65 -1.91
CA THR A 159 -28.98 -33.35 -3.29
C THR A 159 -29.71 -34.50 -3.98
N THR A 160 -29.92 -35.61 -3.28
CA THR A 160 -30.64 -36.79 -3.79
C THR A 160 -32.14 -36.76 -3.49
N ASP A 161 -32.87 -37.65 -4.15
CA ASP A 161 -34.29 -37.94 -3.89
C ASP A 161 -34.50 -38.97 -2.77
N ALA A 162 -33.41 -39.50 -2.20
CA ALA A 162 -33.43 -40.47 -1.11
C ALA A 162 -33.05 -39.82 0.22
N ARG A 163 -33.42 -40.46 1.33
CA ARG A 163 -32.94 -40.07 2.66
C ARG A 163 -31.48 -40.50 2.82
N ILE A 164 -30.64 -39.63 3.39
CA ILE A 164 -29.26 -39.94 3.75
C ILE A 164 -29.08 -39.75 5.26
N ASP A 165 -28.62 -40.80 5.93
CA ASP A 165 -28.18 -40.71 7.32
C ASP A 165 -26.66 -40.48 7.37
N VAL A 166 -26.25 -39.50 8.17
CA VAL A 166 -24.85 -39.14 8.34
C VAL A 166 -24.49 -39.04 9.82
N GLU A 167 -23.24 -39.35 10.15
CA GLU A 167 -22.61 -38.94 11.40
C GLU A 167 -21.55 -37.90 11.07
N LEU A 168 -21.55 -36.79 11.81
CA LEU A 168 -20.74 -35.62 11.55
C LEU A 168 -19.74 -35.41 12.70
N ILE A 169 -18.53 -34.97 12.37
CA ILE A 169 -17.69 -34.13 13.23
C ILE A 169 -17.52 -32.80 12.49
N ASP A 170 -17.77 -31.68 13.16
CA ASP A 170 -17.45 -30.36 12.61
C ASP A 170 -16.96 -29.40 13.70
N GLY A 171 -16.06 -28.49 13.37
CA GLY A 171 -15.65 -27.41 14.27
C GLY A 171 -14.25 -26.88 13.98
N PHE A 172 -13.51 -26.52 15.03
CA PHE A 172 -12.18 -25.92 14.93
C PHE A 172 -11.10 -26.80 15.56
N GLN A 173 -9.88 -26.73 15.02
CA GLN A 173 -8.68 -27.36 15.58
C GLN A 173 -7.54 -26.35 15.69
N ASN A 174 -6.65 -26.60 16.66
CA ASN A 174 -5.52 -25.73 17.00
C ASN A 174 -5.94 -24.29 17.33
N VAL A 175 -7.02 -24.16 18.10
CA VAL A 175 -7.46 -22.88 18.66
C VAL A 175 -6.44 -22.46 19.72
N LEU A 176 -5.91 -21.25 19.59
CA LEU A 176 -5.00 -20.69 20.58
C LEU A 176 -5.77 -20.26 21.83
N PRO A 177 -5.18 -20.41 23.03
CA PRO A 177 -5.71 -19.78 24.22
C PRO A 177 -5.43 -18.27 24.23
N ALA A 178 -6.25 -17.52 24.96
CA ALA A 178 -6.01 -16.10 25.19
C ALA A 178 -4.66 -15.85 25.89
N GLY A 179 -4.03 -14.70 25.59
CA GLY A 179 -2.74 -14.31 26.14
C GLY A 179 -1.55 -15.13 25.62
N THR A 180 -1.70 -15.88 24.52
CA THR A 180 -0.59 -16.65 23.93
C THR A 180 0.53 -15.73 23.44
N PRO A 181 1.76 -15.82 23.99
CA PRO A 181 2.84 -14.95 23.55
C PRO A 181 3.28 -15.29 22.12
N ARG A 182 3.14 -14.34 21.19
CA ARG A 182 3.48 -14.53 19.76
C ARG A 182 4.88 -15.09 19.54
N PHE A 183 5.89 -14.51 20.18
CA PHE A 183 7.29 -14.93 20.01
C PHE A 183 7.47 -16.41 20.44
N THR A 184 6.95 -16.78 21.61
CA THR A 184 7.01 -18.16 22.11
C THR A 184 6.20 -19.11 21.25
N GLN A 185 5.02 -18.70 20.77
CA GLN A 185 4.21 -19.51 19.86
C GLN A 185 4.91 -19.77 18.52
N THR A 186 5.66 -18.79 18.01
CA THR A 186 6.38 -18.90 16.73
C THR A 186 7.65 -19.75 16.85
N ASN A 187 8.41 -19.61 17.95
CA ASN A 187 9.74 -20.21 18.09
C ASN A 187 9.76 -21.49 18.95
N SER A 188 8.82 -21.63 19.88
CA SER A 188 8.80 -22.66 20.93
C SER A 188 7.37 -23.12 21.23
N SER A 189 6.57 -23.40 20.21
CA SER A 189 5.13 -23.71 20.36
C SER A 189 4.84 -24.89 21.30
N ASN A 190 5.76 -25.85 21.39
CA ASN A 190 5.67 -26.99 22.31
C ASN A 190 5.72 -26.57 23.78
N LEU A 191 6.41 -25.46 24.11
CA LEU A 191 6.36 -24.87 25.44
C LEU A 191 4.97 -24.28 25.71
N VAL A 192 4.38 -23.58 24.73
CA VAL A 192 3.01 -23.06 24.87
C VAL A 192 2.02 -24.21 25.10
N ASP A 193 2.15 -25.31 24.35
CA ASP A 193 1.30 -26.50 24.50
C ASP A 193 1.26 -26.98 25.96
N ALA A 194 2.39 -27.03 26.66
CA ALA A 194 2.47 -27.46 28.06
C ALA A 194 1.64 -26.61 29.05
N TYR A 195 1.31 -25.37 28.69
CA TYR A 195 0.51 -24.44 29.51
C TYR A 195 -0.97 -24.40 29.11
N LYS A 196 -1.34 -25.03 27.99
CA LYS A 196 -2.72 -25.00 27.48
C LYS A 196 -3.68 -25.69 28.44
N TRP A 197 -4.80 -25.02 28.67
CA TRP A 197 -5.90 -25.46 29.50
C TRP A 197 -7.21 -25.22 28.74
N THR A 198 -7.89 -26.31 28.36
CA THR A 198 -9.11 -26.24 27.54
C THR A 198 -10.24 -26.96 28.24
N GLU A 199 -11.35 -26.26 28.48
CA GLU A 199 -12.49 -26.73 29.26
C GLU A 199 -13.80 -26.66 28.47
N LEU A 200 -14.75 -27.51 28.84
CA LEU A 200 -16.14 -27.46 28.38
C LEU A 200 -17.06 -27.10 29.55
N GLU A 201 -17.78 -25.99 29.45
CA GLU A 201 -18.94 -25.78 30.29
C GLU A 201 -20.09 -26.66 29.77
N GLN A 202 -20.40 -27.71 30.51
CA GLN A 202 -21.22 -28.82 30.02
C GLN A 202 -22.68 -28.43 29.78
N THR A 203 -23.20 -27.44 30.51
CA THR A 203 -24.63 -27.05 30.43
C THR A 203 -24.92 -26.31 29.13
N SER A 204 -24.07 -25.37 28.77
CA SER A 204 -24.17 -24.51 27.58
C SER A 204 -23.45 -25.11 26.36
N GLY A 205 -22.48 -25.99 26.59
CA GLY A 205 -21.58 -26.51 25.56
C GLY A 205 -20.51 -25.52 25.12
N LEU A 206 -20.22 -24.48 25.92
CA LEU A 206 -19.18 -23.49 25.66
C LEU A 206 -17.78 -24.09 25.88
N GLY A 207 -16.94 -24.06 24.85
CA GLY A 207 -15.51 -24.34 24.96
C GLY A 207 -14.74 -23.10 25.40
N ILE A 208 -13.83 -23.26 26.37
CA ILE A 208 -13.02 -22.19 26.97
C ILE A 208 -11.55 -22.55 26.79
N PHE A 209 -10.78 -21.68 26.13
CA PHE A 209 -9.38 -21.88 25.79
C PHE A 209 -8.52 -20.83 26.52
N SER A 210 -7.80 -21.26 27.55
CA SER A 210 -6.92 -20.41 28.35
C SER A 210 -5.53 -21.02 28.51
N LEU A 211 -4.58 -20.21 28.97
CA LEU A 211 -3.38 -20.71 29.59
C LEU A 211 -3.68 -20.92 31.08
N PHE A 212 -3.17 -21.98 31.69
CA PHE A 212 -3.35 -22.15 33.15
C PHE A 212 -2.62 -21.04 33.92
N SER A 213 -1.47 -20.61 33.42
CA SER A 213 -0.76 -19.41 33.85
C SER A 213 -0.08 -18.77 32.64
N ALA A 214 0.18 -17.48 32.68
CA ALA A 214 0.98 -16.83 31.65
C ALA A 214 2.43 -17.36 31.65
N ILE A 215 3.09 -17.30 30.49
CA ILE A 215 4.43 -17.86 30.28
C ILE A 215 5.47 -16.77 30.53
N THR A 216 6.29 -16.95 31.56
CA THR A 216 7.38 -16.03 31.94
C THR A 216 8.56 -16.81 32.52
N ASP A 217 9.77 -16.28 32.30
CA ASP A 217 10.99 -16.78 32.94
C ASP A 217 11.25 -16.12 34.31
N ARG A 218 10.48 -15.07 34.64
CA ARG A 218 10.55 -14.44 35.95
C ARG A 218 9.98 -15.38 37.00
N ALA A 219 10.69 -15.54 38.11
CA ALA A 219 10.27 -16.35 39.26
C ALA A 219 9.19 -15.64 40.09
N GLU A 220 8.07 -15.30 39.46
CA GLU A 220 6.91 -14.63 40.07
C GLU A 220 5.59 -15.24 39.56
N PRO A 221 4.50 -15.20 40.34
CA PRO A 221 3.18 -15.59 39.85
C PRO A 221 2.76 -14.75 38.64
N CYS A 222 2.25 -15.39 37.59
CA CYS A 222 1.77 -14.72 36.38
C CYS A 222 0.44 -15.32 35.95
N GLU A 223 -0.67 -14.74 36.41
CA GLU A 223 -2.02 -15.25 36.17
C GLU A 223 -2.46 -15.03 34.72
N SER A 224 -3.22 -15.97 34.17
CA SER A 224 -3.91 -15.83 32.89
C SER A 224 -5.42 -15.84 33.16
N LEU A 225 -6.07 -14.68 33.00
CA LEU A 225 -7.46 -14.44 33.42
C LEU A 225 -8.43 -14.18 32.25
N ASN A 226 -7.95 -14.31 31.02
CA ASN A 226 -8.75 -14.22 29.81
C ASN A 226 -8.86 -15.61 29.16
N ALA A 227 -9.88 -15.80 28.32
CA ALA A 227 -10.04 -16.98 27.50
C ALA A 227 -10.52 -16.63 26.09
N ASN A 228 -10.10 -17.43 25.12
CA ASN A 228 -10.82 -17.50 23.85
C ASN A 228 -11.98 -18.49 24.03
N THR A 229 -13.11 -18.25 23.39
CA THR A 229 -14.29 -19.12 23.54
C THR A 229 -14.82 -19.60 22.20
N VAL A 230 -15.44 -20.78 22.20
CA VAL A 230 -16.12 -21.35 21.03
C VAL A 230 -17.43 -22.00 21.47
N PHE A 231 -18.52 -21.76 20.76
CA PHE A 231 -19.77 -22.51 20.95
C PHE A 231 -20.46 -22.81 19.62
N CYS A 232 -21.38 -23.77 19.64
CA CYS A 232 -22.14 -24.20 18.47
C CYS A 232 -23.66 -24.05 18.70
N LEU A 233 -24.37 -23.48 17.72
CA LEU A 233 -25.83 -23.35 17.69
C LEU A 233 -26.42 -24.10 16.48
N GLY A 234 -27.62 -24.66 16.60
CA GLY A 234 -28.36 -25.31 15.49
C GLY A 234 -28.28 -26.84 15.44
N LEU A 235 -27.39 -27.45 16.22
CA LEU A 235 -27.27 -28.90 16.39
C LEU A 235 -27.80 -29.37 17.75
N GLU A 236 -28.56 -30.46 17.72
CA GLU A 236 -29.15 -31.16 18.88
C GLU A 236 -28.39 -32.48 19.15
N ASP A 237 -28.58 -33.07 20.34
CA ASP A 237 -28.01 -34.36 20.76
C ASP A 237 -26.52 -34.53 20.42
N LYS A 238 -25.73 -33.49 20.73
CA LYS A 238 -24.33 -33.38 20.34
C LYS A 238 -23.36 -33.79 21.44
N ARG A 239 -22.17 -34.24 21.04
CA ARG A 239 -21.00 -34.42 21.91
C ARG A 239 -19.93 -33.41 21.51
N VAL A 240 -19.21 -32.86 22.49
CA VAL A 240 -18.09 -31.96 22.23
C VAL A 240 -16.76 -32.65 22.52
N LEU A 241 -15.81 -32.52 21.59
CA LEU A 241 -14.41 -32.89 21.76
C LEU A 241 -13.60 -31.61 21.87
N LEU A 242 -12.63 -31.60 22.79
CA LEU A 242 -11.75 -30.47 23.04
C LEU A 242 -10.34 -30.69 22.45
N SER A 243 -10.13 -31.81 21.76
CA SER A 243 -8.90 -32.21 21.11
C SER A 243 -9.17 -33.02 19.84
N THR A 244 -8.14 -33.27 19.04
CA THR A 244 -8.21 -34.10 17.82
C THR A 244 -7.99 -35.59 18.09
N ASN A 245 -7.81 -36.01 19.36
CA ASN A 245 -7.39 -37.37 19.73
C ASN A 245 -8.37 -38.47 19.30
N GLN A 246 -9.66 -38.14 19.17
CA GLN A 246 -10.71 -39.11 18.83
C GLN A 246 -11.10 -39.11 17.34
N ILE A 247 -10.38 -38.40 16.48
CA ILE A 247 -10.64 -38.37 15.02
C ILE A 247 -10.49 -39.76 14.39
N ASP A 248 -9.46 -40.52 14.76
CA ASP A 248 -9.26 -41.87 14.18
C ASP A 248 -10.32 -42.85 14.66
N ALA A 249 -10.75 -42.74 15.92
CA ALA A 249 -11.88 -43.51 16.45
C ALA A 249 -13.16 -43.23 15.64
N PHE A 250 -13.41 -41.96 15.29
CA PHE A 250 -14.52 -41.58 14.41
C PHE A 250 -14.37 -42.17 13.01
N LYS A 251 -13.20 -42.09 12.38
CA LYS A 251 -12.98 -42.70 11.05
C LYS A 251 -13.23 -44.22 11.06
N GLN A 252 -12.99 -44.88 12.19
CA GLN A 252 -13.14 -46.34 12.36
C GLN A 252 -14.54 -46.81 12.79
N GLY A 253 -15.54 -45.95 12.91
CA GLY A 253 -16.87 -46.40 13.34
C GLY A 253 -17.05 -46.48 14.87
N GLN A 254 -16.06 -46.08 15.66
CA GLN A 254 -16.09 -46.25 17.12
C GLN A 254 -16.94 -45.18 17.81
N THR A 255 -17.40 -45.50 19.02
CA THR A 255 -18.16 -44.56 19.87
C THR A 255 -17.21 -43.53 20.47
N LEU A 256 -17.53 -42.25 20.29
CA LEU A 256 -16.77 -41.14 20.84
C LEU A 256 -17.23 -40.78 22.25
N GLN A 257 -16.33 -40.23 23.06
CA GLN A 257 -16.61 -39.70 24.39
C GLN A 257 -16.47 -38.18 24.42
N GLN A 258 -17.39 -37.52 25.13
CA GLN A 258 -17.29 -36.07 25.35
C GLN A 258 -16.07 -35.74 26.20
N GLU A 259 -15.32 -34.73 25.80
CA GLU A 259 -14.15 -34.24 26.52
C GLU A 259 -14.55 -33.00 27.32
N THR A 260 -14.26 -32.98 28.62
CA THR A 260 -14.63 -31.87 29.50
C THR A 260 -13.45 -30.99 29.91
N LEU A 261 -12.24 -31.55 29.88
CA LEU A 261 -11.00 -30.87 30.22
C LEU A 261 -9.82 -31.55 29.52
N ILE A 262 -9.01 -30.75 28.84
CA ILE A 262 -7.77 -31.16 28.17
C ILE A 262 -6.64 -30.23 28.63
N LYS A 263 -5.45 -30.80 28.85
CA LYS A 263 -4.27 -30.10 29.40
C LYS A 263 -3.03 -30.45 28.59
N GLY A 264 -2.16 -29.47 28.36
CA GLY A 264 -0.83 -29.74 27.82
C GLY A 264 -0.78 -30.10 26.33
N ILE A 265 -1.90 -30.00 25.61
CA ILE A 265 -2.01 -30.31 24.18
C ILE A 265 -2.82 -29.23 23.46
N ARG A 266 -2.76 -29.21 22.13
CA ARG A 266 -3.48 -28.25 21.28
C ARG A 266 -4.99 -28.40 21.46
N GLY A 267 -5.65 -27.27 21.75
CA GLY A 267 -7.10 -27.22 21.88
C GLY A 267 -7.82 -27.34 20.54
N ALA A 268 -8.95 -28.01 20.55
CA ALA A 268 -9.93 -28.08 19.47
C ALA A 268 -11.34 -27.82 20.05
N TYR A 269 -12.30 -27.49 19.21
CA TYR A 269 -13.72 -27.54 19.55
C TYR A 269 -14.43 -28.26 18.42
N LEU A 270 -14.72 -29.54 18.60
CA LEU A 270 -15.32 -30.39 17.57
C LEU A 270 -16.65 -30.94 18.08
N VAL A 271 -17.70 -30.76 17.30
CA VAL A 271 -19.05 -31.20 17.61
C VAL A 271 -19.37 -32.47 16.82
N ASN A 272 -19.68 -33.56 17.53
CA ASN A 272 -20.17 -34.81 16.95
C ASN A 272 -21.69 -34.92 17.11
N THR A 273 -22.40 -35.24 16.02
CA THR A 273 -23.84 -35.54 16.04
C THR A 273 -24.24 -36.45 14.89
N LYS A 274 -25.45 -37.00 14.95
CA LYS A 274 -26.07 -37.80 13.87
C LYS A 274 -27.19 -36.99 13.24
N LEU A 275 -27.23 -36.95 11.91
CA LEU A 275 -28.24 -36.24 11.15
C LEU A 275 -28.93 -37.20 10.18
N SER A 276 -30.24 -37.01 10.03
CA SER A 276 -31.07 -37.71 9.04
C SER A 276 -31.57 -36.67 8.04
N LEU A 277 -30.92 -36.56 6.89
CA LEU A 277 -31.24 -35.59 5.86
C LEU A 277 -32.36 -36.15 4.96
N LYS A 278 -33.46 -35.42 4.87
CA LYS A 278 -34.56 -35.75 3.95
C LYS A 278 -34.11 -35.51 2.49
N PRO A 279 -34.80 -36.11 1.51
CA PRO A 279 -34.60 -35.77 0.11
C PRO A 279 -34.61 -34.26 -0.13
N SER A 280 -33.68 -33.75 -0.92
CA SER A 280 -33.59 -32.33 -1.32
C SER A 280 -33.74 -31.34 -0.14
N SER A 281 -33.08 -31.65 0.98
CA SER A 281 -33.16 -30.83 2.19
C SER A 281 -31.77 -30.50 2.73
N GLN A 282 -31.68 -29.41 3.47
CA GLN A 282 -30.46 -28.97 4.12
C GLN A 282 -30.61 -28.91 5.65
N LYS A 283 -29.49 -29.11 6.34
CA LYS A 283 -29.34 -28.80 7.76
C LYS A 283 -28.32 -27.67 7.90
N THR A 284 -28.61 -26.69 8.75
CA THR A 284 -27.73 -25.55 9.04
C THR A 284 -27.36 -25.49 10.52
N TRP A 285 -26.17 -24.97 10.80
CA TRP A 285 -25.67 -24.68 12.14
C TRP A 285 -24.61 -23.59 12.07
N GLN A 286 -24.17 -23.08 13.21
CA GLN A 286 -23.10 -22.10 13.28
C GLN A 286 -22.14 -22.36 14.43
N PHE A 287 -20.87 -22.05 14.21
CA PHE A 287 -19.87 -21.88 15.26
C PHE A 287 -19.59 -20.40 15.46
N VAL A 288 -19.52 -19.99 16.71
CA VAL A 288 -19.16 -18.61 17.07
C VAL A 288 -17.98 -18.66 18.01
N THR A 289 -17.00 -17.80 17.75
CA THR A 289 -15.78 -17.72 18.54
C THR A 289 -15.35 -16.29 18.76
N ASN A 290 -15.01 -15.95 20.00
CA ASN A 290 -14.47 -14.65 20.36
C ASN A 290 -13.17 -14.84 21.15
N ILE A 291 -12.34 -13.80 21.15
CA ILE A 291 -11.00 -13.86 21.72
C ILE A 291 -10.83 -12.90 22.89
N GLU A 292 -9.83 -13.15 23.74
CA GLU A 292 -9.45 -12.28 24.86
C GLU A 292 -10.61 -11.90 25.80
N GLN A 293 -11.54 -12.84 26.04
CA GLN A 293 -12.69 -12.57 26.90
C GLN A 293 -12.32 -12.72 28.36
N SER A 294 -12.60 -11.68 29.14
CA SER A 294 -12.56 -11.73 30.61
C SER A 294 -13.60 -12.70 31.16
N GLN A 295 -13.39 -13.19 32.38
CA GLN A 295 -14.36 -14.04 33.08
C GLN A 295 -15.77 -13.42 33.16
N ASN A 296 -15.87 -12.09 33.30
CA ASN A 296 -17.16 -11.39 33.30
C ASN A 296 -17.88 -11.51 31.95
N GLN A 297 -17.15 -11.35 30.84
CA GLN A 297 -17.71 -11.52 29.49
C GLN A 297 -18.11 -12.98 29.24
N VAL A 298 -17.31 -13.95 29.70
CA VAL A 298 -17.65 -15.38 29.62
C VAL A 298 -18.93 -15.69 30.39
N VAL A 299 -19.10 -15.17 31.61
CA VAL A 299 -20.34 -15.36 32.39
C VAL A 299 -21.55 -14.71 31.70
N SER A 300 -21.40 -13.52 31.13
CA SER A 300 -22.47 -12.90 30.33
C SER A 300 -22.85 -13.75 29.11
N LEU A 301 -21.86 -14.35 28.43
CA LEU A 301 -22.11 -15.26 27.31
C LEU A 301 -22.84 -16.54 27.77
N LEU A 302 -22.45 -17.13 28.90
CA LEU A 302 -23.14 -18.29 29.49
C LEU A 302 -24.62 -17.99 29.76
N ASN A 303 -24.93 -16.81 30.29
CA ASN A 303 -26.31 -16.37 30.49
C ASN A 303 -27.06 -16.22 29.17
N ALA A 304 -26.44 -15.64 28.14
CA ALA A 304 -27.04 -15.51 26.82
C ALA A 304 -27.31 -16.87 26.15
N LEU A 305 -26.44 -17.86 26.35
CA LEU A 305 -26.59 -19.22 25.81
C LEU A 305 -27.83 -19.96 26.34
N THR A 306 -28.36 -19.57 27.51
CA THR A 306 -29.64 -20.10 28.02
C THR A 306 -30.83 -19.76 27.11
N GLN A 307 -30.69 -18.73 26.26
CA GLN A 307 -31.68 -18.30 25.27
C GLN A 307 -31.11 -18.40 23.85
N SER A 308 -30.61 -19.58 23.47
CA SER A 308 -29.90 -19.85 22.21
C SER A 308 -30.54 -19.28 20.94
N GLN A 309 -31.86 -19.32 20.80
CA GLN A 309 -32.56 -18.74 19.63
C GLN A 309 -32.52 -17.20 19.61
N ALA A 310 -32.59 -16.56 20.78
CA ALA A 310 -32.47 -15.11 20.88
C ALA A 310 -31.02 -14.67 20.59
N LEU A 311 -30.05 -15.42 21.10
CA LEU A 311 -28.64 -15.20 20.81
C LEU A 311 -28.32 -15.37 19.31
N ALA A 312 -28.83 -16.41 18.66
CA ALA A 312 -28.65 -16.59 17.21
C ALA A 312 -29.13 -15.36 16.41
N ARG A 313 -30.32 -14.84 16.72
CA ARG A 313 -30.84 -13.61 16.09
C ARG A 313 -30.00 -12.37 16.40
N ALA A 314 -29.43 -12.28 17.61
CA ALA A 314 -28.54 -11.18 17.99
C ALA A 314 -27.22 -11.23 17.21
N ILE A 315 -26.67 -12.42 17.01
CA ILE A 315 -25.48 -12.65 16.18
C ILE A 315 -25.76 -12.25 14.74
N ASP A 316 -26.84 -12.74 14.13
CA ASP A 316 -27.20 -12.40 12.74
C ASP A 316 -27.36 -10.89 12.56
N LYS A 317 -28.00 -10.22 13.53
CA LYS A 317 -28.15 -8.77 13.55
C LYS A 317 -26.81 -8.05 13.67
N SER A 318 -25.90 -8.56 14.50
CA SER A 318 -24.56 -8.00 14.69
C SER A 318 -23.71 -8.13 13.42
N VAL A 319 -23.74 -9.29 12.75
CA VAL A 319 -23.09 -9.50 11.45
C VAL A 319 -23.64 -8.53 10.39
N ALA A 320 -24.98 -8.44 10.27
CA ALA A 320 -25.61 -7.53 9.31
C ALA A 320 -25.29 -6.05 9.62
N SER A 321 -25.18 -5.68 10.89
CA SER A 321 -24.76 -4.32 11.29
C SER A 321 -23.30 -4.04 10.94
N GLY A 322 -22.41 -5.04 11.05
CA GLY A 322 -21.01 -4.93 10.63
C GLY A 322 -20.91 -4.69 9.12
N ASP A 323 -21.65 -5.46 8.32
CA ASP A 323 -21.73 -5.27 6.87
C ASP A 323 -22.27 -3.89 6.50
N ASP A 324 -23.37 -3.43 7.13
CA ASP A 324 -23.94 -2.09 6.91
C ASP A 324 -22.92 -0.99 7.25
N ASN A 325 -22.23 -1.11 8.38
CA ASN A 325 -21.23 -0.15 8.84
C ASN A 325 -19.98 -0.10 7.93
N LEU A 326 -19.58 -1.23 7.34
CA LEU A 326 -18.52 -1.28 6.33
C LEU A 326 -18.99 -0.63 5.03
N ALA A 327 -20.19 -0.99 4.56
CA ALA A 327 -20.80 -0.40 3.38
C ALA A 327 -20.94 1.13 3.51
N ARG A 328 -21.34 1.65 4.67
CA ARG A 328 -21.42 3.10 4.91
C ARG A 328 -20.07 3.81 4.75
N LYS A 329 -18.99 3.24 5.28
CA LYS A 329 -17.63 3.80 5.10
C LYS A 329 -17.24 3.84 3.62
N MET A 330 -17.53 2.75 2.90
CA MET A 330 -17.23 2.69 1.46
C MET A 330 -18.08 3.65 0.64
N ALA A 331 -19.37 3.80 0.96
CA ALA A 331 -20.22 4.79 0.32
C ALA A 331 -19.74 6.23 0.58
N ALA A 332 -19.29 6.53 1.80
CA ALA A 332 -18.77 7.85 2.16
C ALA A 332 -17.48 8.22 1.41
N ALA A 333 -16.72 7.21 0.94
CA ALA A 333 -15.52 7.34 0.12
C ALA A 333 -15.73 6.98 -1.36
N ASP A 334 -16.98 7.06 -1.86
CA ASP A 334 -17.34 6.86 -3.26
C ASP A 334 -17.05 5.46 -3.84
N GLY A 335 -17.22 4.41 -3.02
CA GLY A 335 -16.94 3.02 -3.39
C GLY A 335 -18.00 2.31 -4.24
N PHE A 336 -19.22 2.83 -4.37
CA PHE A 336 -20.31 2.14 -5.08
C PHE A 336 -20.56 2.68 -6.48
N GLN A 337 -20.65 1.76 -7.45
CA GLN A 337 -21.00 2.04 -8.84
C GLN A 337 -21.94 0.96 -9.37
N GLN A 338 -22.87 1.34 -10.25
CA GLN A 338 -23.74 0.45 -10.99
C GLN A 338 -23.50 0.64 -12.49
N THR A 339 -22.88 -0.35 -13.11
CA THR A 339 -22.61 -0.39 -14.55
C THR A 339 -23.06 -1.74 -15.12
N ASN A 340 -23.02 -1.91 -16.43
CA ASN A 340 -23.26 -3.19 -17.09
C ASN A 340 -22.07 -4.17 -16.93
N GLU A 341 -20.89 -3.65 -16.58
CA GLU A 341 -19.68 -4.44 -16.35
C GLU A 341 -19.45 -4.61 -14.84
N GLU A 342 -20.10 -5.61 -14.24
CA GLU A 342 -20.07 -5.82 -12.79
C GLU A 342 -18.64 -5.96 -12.21
N GLN A 343 -17.70 -6.53 -12.98
CA GLN A 343 -16.29 -6.60 -12.58
C GLN A 343 -15.64 -5.23 -12.40
N VAL A 344 -16.03 -4.22 -13.19
CA VAL A 344 -15.51 -2.85 -13.08
C VAL A 344 -16.02 -2.21 -11.78
N SER A 345 -17.31 -2.36 -11.50
CA SER A 345 -17.92 -1.86 -10.25
C SER A 345 -17.32 -2.53 -9.01
N ALA A 346 -17.17 -3.87 -9.02
CA ALA A 346 -16.61 -4.63 -7.91
C ALA A 346 -15.12 -4.31 -7.68
N HIS A 347 -14.35 -4.12 -8.76
CA HIS A 347 -12.94 -3.75 -8.66
C HIS A 347 -12.76 -2.32 -8.13
N HIS A 348 -13.58 -1.35 -8.58
CA HIS A 348 -13.58 0.00 -8.01
C HIS A 348 -13.88 -0.01 -6.50
N TYR A 349 -14.89 -0.78 -6.08
CA TYR A 349 -15.18 -0.98 -4.66
C TYR A 349 -13.96 -1.53 -3.90
N ALA A 350 -13.32 -2.59 -4.41
CA ALA A 350 -12.12 -3.16 -3.78
C ALA A 350 -10.97 -2.14 -3.70
N ASN A 351 -10.78 -1.34 -4.76
CA ASN A 351 -9.75 -0.29 -4.76
C ASN A 351 -10.01 0.77 -3.70
N VAL A 352 -11.25 1.28 -3.60
CA VAL A 352 -11.63 2.23 -2.55
C VAL A 352 -11.45 1.61 -1.15
N LEU A 353 -11.87 0.36 -0.96
CA LEU A 353 -11.73 -0.36 0.31
C LEU A 353 -10.29 -0.44 0.78
N PHE A 354 -9.37 -0.88 -0.08
CA PHE A 354 -7.97 -1.02 0.29
C PHE A 354 -7.23 0.33 0.34
N ASN A 355 -7.70 1.36 -0.36
CA ASN A 355 -7.21 2.73 -0.18
C ASN A 355 -7.53 3.24 1.23
N VAL A 356 -8.80 3.07 1.65
CA VAL A 356 -9.32 3.50 2.95
C VAL A 356 -8.75 2.65 4.10
N LEU A 357 -8.57 1.34 3.94
CA LEU A 357 -7.93 0.52 4.98
C LEU A 357 -6.48 0.92 5.24
N ARG A 358 -5.76 1.40 4.22
CA ARG A 358 -4.34 1.76 4.33
C ARG A 358 -4.13 3.21 4.76
N GLY A 359 -4.92 4.15 4.24
CA GLY A 359 -4.82 5.59 4.53
C GLY A 359 -5.81 6.12 5.57
N GLY A 360 -6.85 5.34 5.89
CA GLY A 360 -7.99 5.75 6.70
C GLY A 360 -9.08 6.49 5.92
N ILE A 361 -10.14 6.87 6.62
CA ILE A 361 -11.25 7.69 6.13
C ILE A 361 -11.58 8.80 7.14
N PHE A 362 -12.06 9.94 6.65
CA PHE A 362 -12.53 11.02 7.51
C PHE A 362 -13.81 10.62 8.25
N ASP A 363 -13.88 10.99 9.51
CA ASP A 363 -14.84 10.41 10.44
C ASP A 363 -16.30 10.79 10.20
N ASP A 364 -16.55 12.09 10.05
CA ASP A 364 -17.89 12.67 10.02
C ASP A 364 -17.93 13.86 9.03
N GLN A 365 -17.69 13.55 7.76
CA GLN A 365 -17.62 14.55 6.69
C GLN A 365 -16.61 15.65 7.03
N TYR A 366 -17.08 16.89 7.18
CA TYR A 366 -16.29 18.05 7.59
C TYR A 366 -16.64 18.54 9.00
N HIS A 367 -17.18 17.66 9.84
CA HIS A 367 -17.41 17.95 11.25
C HIS A 367 -16.25 17.43 12.10
N ILE A 368 -15.87 18.24 13.08
CA ILE A 368 -14.77 18.01 14.00
C ILE A 368 -15.33 17.72 15.38
N ASP A 369 -14.89 16.61 15.99
CA ASP A 369 -15.08 16.38 17.42
C ASP A 369 -14.13 17.31 18.20
N SER A 370 -14.70 18.31 18.85
CA SER A 370 -13.92 19.29 19.60
C SER A 370 -13.12 18.66 20.74
N LYS A 371 -13.56 17.53 21.34
CA LYS A 371 -12.77 16.86 22.38
C LYS A 371 -11.48 16.29 21.81
N ASP A 372 -11.55 15.62 20.67
CA ASP A 372 -10.38 15.05 20.00
C ASP A 372 -9.44 16.15 19.48
N TYR A 373 -10.00 17.20 18.88
CA TYR A 373 -9.24 18.38 18.46
C TYR A 373 -8.50 19.02 19.65
N VAL A 374 -9.19 19.30 20.76
CA VAL A 374 -8.58 19.89 21.97
C VAL A 374 -7.50 18.98 22.56
N LYS A 375 -7.73 17.66 22.59
CA LYS A 375 -6.73 16.66 23.00
C LYS A 375 -5.48 16.74 22.10
N THR A 376 -5.68 16.88 20.80
CA THR A 376 -4.60 17.00 19.81
C THR A 376 -3.80 18.30 20.01
N ILE A 377 -4.46 19.45 20.19
CA ILE A 377 -3.76 20.72 20.47
C ILE A 377 -2.91 20.60 21.73
N LYS A 378 -3.43 19.97 22.79
CA LYS A 378 -2.69 19.75 24.04
C LYS A 378 -1.48 18.83 23.85
N HIS A 379 -1.62 17.76 23.07
CA HIS A 379 -0.55 16.80 22.79
C HIS A 379 0.59 17.45 22.00
N PHE A 380 0.27 18.22 20.96
CA PHE A 380 1.28 18.85 20.13
C PHE A 380 1.96 20.03 20.81
N ASN A 381 1.18 20.91 21.46
CA ASN A 381 1.73 22.12 22.06
C ASN A 381 1.02 22.51 23.36
N SER A 382 1.59 22.10 24.48
CA SER A 382 1.06 22.36 25.82
C SER A 382 0.89 23.87 26.08
N ALA A 383 1.87 24.68 25.68
CA ALA A 383 1.85 26.14 25.86
C ALA A 383 0.71 26.81 25.07
N THR A 384 0.50 26.41 23.82
CA THR A 384 -0.59 26.91 22.97
C THR A 384 -1.95 26.50 23.53
N TYR A 385 -2.08 25.24 23.97
CA TYR A 385 -3.28 24.76 24.64
C TYR A 385 -3.62 25.61 25.86
N TYR A 386 -2.67 25.83 26.79
CA TYR A 386 -2.96 26.60 28.01
C TYR A 386 -3.29 28.06 27.69
N LYS A 387 -2.59 28.67 26.73
CA LYS A 387 -2.85 30.05 26.25
C LYS A 387 -4.28 30.23 25.72
N HIS A 388 -4.81 29.23 25.00
CA HIS A 388 -6.13 29.30 24.37
C HIS A 388 -7.21 28.46 25.09
N SER A 389 -6.89 27.87 26.25
CA SER A 389 -7.77 26.94 26.99
C SER A 389 -9.16 27.48 27.26
N ARG A 390 -9.29 28.78 27.57
CA ARG A 390 -10.59 29.42 27.79
C ARG A 390 -11.47 29.35 26.55
N TRP A 391 -10.94 29.63 25.36
CA TRP A 391 -11.69 29.56 24.10
C TRP A 391 -11.93 28.10 23.67
N LEU A 392 -10.91 27.24 23.80
CA LEU A 392 -11.03 25.81 23.51
C LEU A 392 -12.20 25.16 24.29
N ASN A 393 -12.38 25.56 25.56
CA ASN A 393 -13.49 25.09 26.40
C ASN A 393 -14.87 25.68 26.02
N THR A 394 -14.93 26.66 25.12
CA THR A 394 -16.20 27.21 24.60
C THR A 394 -16.63 26.59 23.28
N LEU A 395 -15.79 25.76 22.66
CA LEU A 395 -16.15 25.08 21.41
C LEU A 395 -17.36 24.15 21.64
N PRO A 396 -18.33 24.10 20.71
CA PRO A 396 -19.40 23.13 20.78
C PRO A 396 -18.83 21.72 20.64
N ALA A 397 -19.55 20.69 21.10
CA ALA A 397 -19.07 19.30 21.04
C ALA A 397 -18.71 18.85 19.60
N ARG A 398 -19.45 19.36 18.61
CA ARG A 398 -19.25 19.16 17.18
C ARG A 398 -19.23 20.53 16.50
N ILE A 399 -18.21 20.80 15.69
CA ILE A 399 -18.03 22.05 14.94
C ILE A 399 -17.72 21.74 13.47
N GLU A 400 -18.21 22.54 12.54
CA GLU A 400 -17.87 22.39 11.12
C GLU A 400 -16.45 22.95 10.86
N LEU A 401 -15.70 22.33 9.95
CA LEU A 401 -14.29 22.62 9.67
C LEU A 401 -14.06 24.08 9.30
N SER A 402 -14.86 24.65 8.39
CA SER A 402 -14.73 26.04 7.96
C SER A 402 -15.01 27.03 9.10
N GLU A 403 -15.98 26.73 9.97
CA GLU A 403 -16.26 27.53 11.17
C GLU A 403 -15.11 27.42 12.20
N LEU A 404 -14.55 26.23 12.41
CA LEU A 404 -13.37 26.06 13.26
C LEU A 404 -12.19 26.90 12.75
N GLN A 405 -11.90 26.83 11.45
CA GLN A 405 -10.87 27.64 10.81
C GLN A 405 -11.13 29.14 10.96
N HIS A 406 -12.38 29.58 10.80
CA HIS A 406 -12.77 30.99 11.00
C HIS A 406 -12.50 31.45 12.44
N GLN A 407 -12.92 30.68 13.44
CA GLN A 407 -12.70 31.01 14.85
C GLN A 407 -11.22 31.00 15.24
N VAL A 408 -10.43 30.07 14.69
CA VAL A 408 -8.97 30.00 14.91
C VAL A 408 -8.28 31.23 14.33
N ASN A 409 -8.64 31.65 13.11
CA ASN A 409 -8.09 32.85 12.49
C ASN A 409 -8.40 34.11 13.34
N ALA A 410 -9.56 34.16 13.98
CA ALA A 410 -9.93 35.24 14.90
C ALA A 410 -9.06 35.29 16.17
N GLN A 411 -8.41 34.19 16.56
CA GLN A 411 -7.47 34.14 17.69
C GLN A 411 -6.12 34.83 17.36
N LYS A 412 -5.82 35.10 16.08
CA LYS A 412 -4.58 35.74 15.61
C LYS A 412 -3.32 35.07 16.17
N CYS A 413 -3.26 33.73 16.12
CA CYS A 413 -2.17 32.93 16.64
C CYS A 413 -1.69 31.94 15.58
N TYR A 414 -0.53 32.19 14.96
CA TYR A 414 0.00 31.36 13.88
C TYR A 414 0.25 29.91 14.30
N GLN A 415 0.72 29.69 15.53
CA GLN A 415 0.90 28.34 16.07
C GLN A 415 -0.42 27.56 16.14
N LEU A 416 -1.51 28.22 16.52
CA LEU A 416 -2.83 27.59 16.57
C LEU A 416 -3.39 27.35 15.16
N GLU A 417 -3.20 28.30 14.23
CA GLU A 417 -3.57 28.14 12.81
C GLU A 417 -2.83 26.95 12.20
N ARG A 418 -1.51 26.82 12.41
CA ARG A 418 -0.71 25.67 11.97
C ARG A 418 -1.26 24.34 12.49
N LEU A 419 -1.48 24.22 13.80
CA LEU A 419 -1.99 23.00 14.41
C LEU A 419 -3.40 22.64 13.91
N THR A 420 -4.23 23.64 13.65
CA THR A 420 -5.57 23.45 13.08
C THR A 420 -5.48 22.95 11.64
N MET A 421 -4.57 23.53 10.84
CA MET A 421 -4.35 23.09 9.46
C MET A 421 -3.80 21.66 9.40
N GLU A 422 -2.95 21.23 10.34
CA GLU A 422 -2.45 19.84 10.38
C GLU A 422 -3.45 18.79 10.91
N TYR A 423 -4.56 19.24 11.52
CA TYR A 423 -5.52 18.32 12.12
C TYR A 423 -6.32 17.54 11.07
N LEU A 424 -6.29 16.21 11.18
CA LEU A 424 -7.01 15.28 10.29
C LEU A 424 -7.82 14.29 11.14
N PRO A 425 -9.17 14.36 11.14
CA PRO A 425 -10.04 13.47 11.92
C PRO A 425 -10.23 12.13 11.20
N ILE A 426 -9.15 11.36 11.06
CA ILE A 426 -9.14 10.09 10.32
C ILE A 426 -9.32 8.90 11.27
N THR A 427 -10.04 7.88 10.82
CA THR A 427 -10.20 6.58 11.49
C THR A 427 -10.05 5.42 10.49
N PHE A 428 -10.19 4.18 10.96
CA PHE A 428 -10.22 2.94 10.18
C PHE A 428 -8.93 2.54 9.44
N GLY A 429 -7.98 3.47 9.27
CA GLY A 429 -6.68 3.21 8.65
C GLY A 429 -5.75 2.37 9.54
N ARG A 430 -4.98 1.47 8.92
CA ARG A 430 -4.00 0.59 9.59
C ARG A 430 -2.76 0.36 8.73
N ARG A 431 -1.66 -0.03 9.38
CA ARG A 431 -0.47 -0.54 8.64
C ARG A 431 -0.81 -1.86 7.93
N HIS A 432 -0.27 -2.01 6.73
CA HIS A 432 -0.55 -3.12 5.81
C HIS A 432 0.31 -4.37 6.05
N GLY A 433 0.54 -4.71 7.33
CA GLY A 433 1.16 -5.97 7.72
C GLY A 433 0.22 -7.17 7.60
N ASP A 434 0.73 -8.30 7.11
CA ASP A 434 0.00 -9.56 6.98
C ASP A 434 1.00 -10.73 6.77
N PRO A 435 0.57 -12.01 6.79
CA PRO A 435 1.45 -13.17 6.59
C PRO A 435 2.29 -13.18 5.31
N SER A 436 1.88 -12.47 4.26
CA SER A 436 2.64 -12.30 3.00
C SER A 436 3.55 -11.05 3.01
N ARG A 437 3.43 -10.23 4.06
CA ARG A 437 4.25 -9.04 4.36
C ARG A 437 4.73 -9.07 5.82
N PRO A 438 5.41 -10.16 6.27
CA PRO A 438 5.64 -10.42 7.69
C PRO A 438 6.57 -9.43 8.39
N TRP A 439 7.37 -8.67 7.64
CA TRP A 439 8.21 -7.58 8.14
C TRP A 439 7.41 -6.34 8.57
N ASN A 440 6.17 -6.19 8.10
CA ASN A 440 5.29 -5.10 8.51
C ASN A 440 4.47 -5.53 9.73
N GLN A 441 4.69 -4.88 10.86
CA GLN A 441 3.79 -5.01 12.00
C GLN A 441 2.50 -4.21 11.77
N PHE A 442 1.38 -4.74 12.26
CA PHE A 442 0.10 -4.05 12.19
C PHE A 442 -0.66 -4.11 13.50
N GLU A 443 -1.52 -3.12 13.67
CA GLU A 443 -2.46 -3.01 14.75
C GLU A 443 -3.70 -2.25 14.26
N ILE A 444 -4.89 -2.77 14.57
CA ILE A 444 -6.19 -2.22 14.22
C ILE A 444 -6.82 -1.66 15.49
N LYS A 445 -6.48 -0.41 15.81
CA LYS A 445 -6.99 0.30 17.00
C LYS A 445 -8.09 1.27 16.61
N LEU A 446 -9.34 0.85 16.81
CA LEU A 446 -10.53 1.68 16.55
C LEU A 446 -11.19 2.19 17.83
N ARG A 447 -10.88 1.58 18.98
CA ARG A 447 -11.42 1.92 20.29
C ARG A 447 -10.32 1.88 21.36
N ASP A 448 -10.50 2.66 22.41
CA ASP A 448 -9.61 2.67 23.58
C ASP A 448 -10.04 1.65 24.64
N GLU A 449 -9.32 1.58 25.75
CA GLU A 449 -9.63 0.70 26.88
C GLU A 449 -11.00 0.95 27.54
N ASN A 450 -11.60 2.12 27.32
CA ASN A 450 -12.93 2.50 27.80
C ASN A 450 -14.02 2.28 26.74
N ASN A 451 -13.67 1.64 25.61
CA ASN A 451 -14.53 1.41 24.46
C ASN A 451 -14.97 2.70 23.72
N GLU A 452 -14.28 3.82 23.97
CA GLU A 452 -14.47 5.08 23.25
C GLU A 452 -13.77 5.01 21.88
N LYS A 453 -14.35 5.68 20.89
CA LYS A 453 -13.85 5.71 19.51
C LYS A 453 -12.49 6.41 19.43
N ILE A 454 -11.54 5.79 18.73
CA ILE A 454 -10.24 6.39 18.43
C ILE A 454 -10.25 6.92 16.99
N LEU A 455 -9.97 8.21 16.85
CA LEU A 455 -9.46 8.77 15.61
C LEU A 455 -7.95 8.61 15.63
N SER A 456 -7.39 7.88 14.68
CA SER A 456 -5.96 7.64 14.57
C SER A 456 -5.59 7.22 13.16
N TYR A 457 -4.37 7.56 12.76
CA TYR A 457 -3.76 7.15 11.52
C TYR A 457 -2.26 6.95 11.73
N GLN A 458 -1.69 6.00 11.01
CA GLN A 458 -0.26 5.77 10.92
C GLN A 458 0.10 5.16 9.58
N GLY A 459 1.18 5.64 8.98
CA GLY A 459 1.65 5.09 7.71
C GLY A 459 3.03 5.57 7.35
N ASN A 460 3.74 4.74 6.59
CA ASN A 460 4.98 5.18 5.95
C ASN A 460 4.65 6.34 5.00
N TRP A 461 5.58 7.28 4.87
CA TRP A 461 5.40 8.56 4.20
C TRP A 461 4.72 8.43 2.82
N ARG A 462 5.35 7.68 1.91
CA ARG A 462 4.84 7.47 0.55
C ARG A 462 3.45 6.82 0.56
N ASP A 463 3.26 5.78 1.38
CA ASP A 463 2.01 5.03 1.36
C ASP A 463 0.80 5.91 1.73
N ILE A 464 0.90 6.65 2.83
CA ILE A 464 -0.23 7.40 3.38
C ILE A 464 -0.57 8.62 2.52
N PHE A 465 0.42 9.36 2.02
CA PHE A 465 0.17 10.52 1.16
C PHE A 465 -0.37 10.11 -0.22
N GLN A 466 0.04 8.96 -0.75
CA GLN A 466 -0.58 8.40 -1.96
C GLN A 466 -2.04 8.00 -1.74
N ASN A 467 -2.39 7.43 -0.57
CA ASN A 467 -3.79 7.10 -0.30
C ASN A 467 -4.64 8.35 -0.07
N TRP A 468 -4.05 9.38 0.55
CA TRP A 468 -4.73 10.65 0.78
C TRP A 468 -4.95 11.44 -0.51
N GLU A 469 -4.11 11.31 -1.53
CA GLU A 469 -4.39 11.88 -2.87
C GLU A 469 -5.73 11.39 -3.43
N ALA A 470 -6.00 10.07 -3.37
CA ALA A 470 -7.28 9.53 -3.81
C ALA A 470 -8.43 9.89 -2.85
N LEU A 471 -8.18 9.87 -1.53
CA LEU A 471 -9.21 10.18 -0.53
C LEU A 471 -9.67 11.64 -0.61
N THR A 472 -8.75 12.58 -0.81
CA THR A 472 -9.09 14.01 -0.87
C THR A 472 -9.78 14.39 -2.19
N TYR A 473 -9.74 13.53 -3.21
CA TYR A 473 -10.59 13.68 -4.39
C TYR A 473 -12.10 13.50 -4.05
N SER A 474 -12.41 12.67 -3.04
CA SER A 474 -13.76 12.49 -2.47
C SER A 474 -14.05 13.43 -1.28
N TYR A 475 -13.00 14.01 -0.69
CA TYR A 475 -13.09 14.97 0.41
C TYR A 475 -12.25 16.24 0.16
N PRO A 476 -12.63 17.11 -0.80
CA PRO A 476 -11.77 18.20 -1.24
C PRO A 476 -11.40 19.21 -0.14
N GLN A 477 -12.27 19.46 0.85
CA GLN A 477 -11.99 20.45 1.90
C GLN A 477 -10.80 20.10 2.83
N TYR A 478 -10.26 18.88 2.77
CA TYR A 478 -9.09 18.48 3.55
C TYR A 478 -7.75 18.55 2.78
N ILE A 479 -7.76 18.90 1.49
CA ILE A 479 -6.52 18.90 0.68
C ILE A 479 -5.45 19.81 1.30
N GLU A 480 -5.81 21.03 1.71
CA GLU A 480 -4.87 21.97 2.32
C GLU A 480 -4.34 21.47 3.67
N SER A 481 -5.16 20.73 4.42
CA SER A 481 -4.72 20.11 5.68
C SER A 481 -3.71 19.00 5.44
N VAL A 482 -3.92 18.19 4.40
CA VAL A 482 -2.96 17.15 3.99
C VAL A 482 -1.65 17.78 3.49
N ILE A 483 -1.72 18.88 2.72
CA ILE A 483 -0.53 19.65 2.30
C ILE A 483 0.21 20.20 3.52
N SER A 484 -0.49 20.82 4.46
CA SER A 484 0.10 21.35 5.70
C SER A 484 0.79 20.24 6.49
N LYS A 485 0.15 19.07 6.65
CA LYS A 485 0.78 17.91 7.30
C LYS A 485 2.05 17.45 6.58
N PHE A 486 2.05 17.41 5.25
CA PHE A 486 3.22 17.05 4.44
C PHE A 486 4.38 18.03 4.64
N VAL A 487 4.14 19.33 4.40
CA VAL A 487 5.23 20.31 4.40
C VAL A 487 5.77 20.56 5.81
N ASN A 488 4.91 20.56 6.84
CA ASN A 488 5.34 20.78 8.23
C ASN A 488 6.13 19.60 8.79
N ALA A 489 5.85 18.38 8.31
CA ALA A 489 6.66 17.21 8.61
C ALA A 489 7.96 17.12 7.78
N SER A 490 8.15 17.99 6.78
CA SER A 490 9.37 18.01 5.97
C SER A 490 10.49 18.80 6.67
N THR A 491 11.71 18.31 6.56
CA THR A 491 12.90 18.77 7.31
C THR A 491 13.53 20.03 6.71
N ILE A 492 14.35 20.71 7.51
CA ILE A 492 15.07 21.94 7.12
C ILE A 492 16.00 21.74 5.92
N ASP A 493 16.45 20.51 5.68
CA ASP A 493 17.31 20.10 4.57
C ASP A 493 16.54 19.52 3.36
N GLY A 494 15.22 19.64 3.34
CA GLY A 494 14.38 19.30 2.18
C GLY A 494 14.06 17.81 2.01
N TYR A 495 13.99 17.07 3.11
CA TYR A 495 13.60 15.67 3.19
C TYR A 495 12.47 15.47 4.21
N ASN A 496 12.32 14.26 4.75
CA ASN A 496 11.26 13.92 5.69
C ASN A 496 11.58 12.68 6.53
N PRO A 497 10.95 12.53 7.70
CA PRO A 497 10.92 11.27 8.45
C PRO A 497 10.23 10.15 7.63
N TYR A 498 10.47 8.90 8.00
CA TYR A 498 9.92 7.75 7.26
C TYR A 498 8.43 7.52 7.52
N ARG A 499 7.91 7.96 8.68
CA ARG A 499 6.53 7.66 9.14
C ARG A 499 5.80 8.88 9.66
N ILE A 500 4.53 8.97 9.29
CA ILE A 500 3.56 9.93 9.78
C ILE A 500 2.57 9.22 10.71
N THR A 501 2.25 9.85 11.83
CA THR A 501 1.21 9.39 12.77
C THR A 501 0.31 10.55 13.18
N LYS A 502 -0.84 10.22 13.79
CA LYS A 502 -1.66 11.24 14.48
C LYS A 502 -0.87 11.97 15.57
N GLU A 503 0.02 11.26 16.26
CA GLU A 503 0.84 11.80 17.36
C GLU A 503 2.03 12.65 16.87
N GLY A 504 2.27 12.73 15.55
CA GLY A 504 3.32 13.54 14.95
C GLY A 504 4.11 12.79 13.88
N ILE A 505 5.42 12.69 14.08
CA ILE A 505 6.38 12.07 13.16
C ILE A 505 7.29 11.08 13.90
N ASP A 506 7.73 10.04 13.20
CA ASP A 506 8.75 9.12 13.68
C ASP A 506 9.86 8.92 12.63
N TRP A 507 11.09 8.87 13.11
CA TRP A 507 12.28 8.55 12.32
C TRP A 507 12.85 7.18 12.71
N GLU A 508 13.67 6.62 11.84
CA GLU A 508 14.37 5.36 12.13
C GLU A 508 15.59 5.62 13.04
N VAL A 509 15.91 4.65 13.88
CA VAL A 509 17.12 4.61 14.69
C VAL A 509 17.82 3.30 14.33
N GLU A 510 19.12 3.37 14.05
CA GLU A 510 19.89 2.17 13.71
C GLU A 510 19.88 1.18 14.88
N ASP A 511 19.57 -0.08 14.56
CA ASP A 511 19.71 -1.22 15.46
C ASP A 511 20.93 -2.01 14.99
N LEU A 512 21.99 -2.01 15.79
CA LEU A 512 23.26 -2.65 15.42
C LEU A 512 23.15 -4.17 15.30
N ASP A 513 22.12 -4.77 15.92
CA ASP A 513 21.86 -6.20 15.85
C ASP A 513 20.95 -6.59 14.66
N ASP A 514 20.31 -5.62 14.00
CA ASP A 514 19.52 -5.82 12.78
C ASP A 514 20.29 -5.34 11.53
N PRO A 515 20.81 -6.24 10.68
CA PRO A 515 21.56 -5.85 9.48
C PRO A 515 20.70 -5.12 8.43
N TRP A 516 19.38 -5.08 8.60
CA TRP A 516 18.45 -4.31 7.76
C TRP A 516 18.11 -2.93 8.33
N SER A 517 18.56 -2.62 9.55
CA SER A 517 18.37 -1.33 10.19
C SER A 517 19.48 -0.38 9.79
N TYR A 518 19.12 0.66 9.06
CA TYR A 518 20.01 1.76 8.70
C TYR A 518 19.25 3.08 8.89
N ILE A 519 19.82 4.23 8.57
CA ILE A 519 19.06 5.51 8.49
C ILE A 519 19.28 6.20 7.15
N GLY A 520 18.41 7.14 6.79
CA GLY A 520 18.56 7.96 5.59
C GLY A 520 17.24 8.57 5.12
N TYR A 521 17.28 9.15 3.92
CA TYR A 521 16.12 9.79 3.30
C TYR A 521 15.90 9.25 1.89
N TRP A 522 14.67 8.79 1.60
CA TRP A 522 14.33 8.30 0.26
C TRP A 522 14.23 9.46 -0.73
N GLY A 523 14.79 9.27 -1.93
CA GLY A 523 14.92 10.33 -2.94
C GLY A 523 13.59 10.81 -3.51
N ASP A 524 12.59 9.93 -3.63
CA ASP A 524 11.30 10.20 -4.26
C ASP A 524 10.27 10.84 -3.32
N HIS A 525 10.47 10.76 -2.00
CA HIS A 525 9.45 11.10 -0.99
C HIS A 525 8.90 12.54 -1.05
N GLN A 526 9.59 13.47 -1.71
CA GLN A 526 9.21 14.89 -1.69
C GLN A 526 8.42 15.31 -2.93
N ILE A 527 9.06 15.34 -4.09
CA ILE A 527 8.59 16.10 -5.26
C ILE A 527 7.23 15.64 -5.76
N ILE A 528 7.11 14.39 -6.22
CA ILE A 528 5.90 13.94 -6.91
C ILE A 528 4.69 13.83 -5.98
N TYR A 529 4.89 13.35 -4.74
CA TYR A 529 3.79 13.18 -3.79
C TYR A 529 3.24 14.53 -3.33
N LEU A 530 4.10 15.52 -3.08
CA LEU A 530 3.68 16.89 -2.78
C LEU A 530 2.98 17.52 -3.99
N LEU A 531 3.57 17.37 -5.18
CA LEU A 531 3.04 17.93 -6.42
C LEU A 531 1.58 17.51 -6.67
N LYS A 532 1.26 16.22 -6.55
CA LYS A 532 -0.12 15.76 -6.78
C LYS A 532 -1.10 16.43 -5.82
N LEU A 533 -0.72 16.65 -4.56
CA LEU A 533 -1.56 17.35 -3.59
C LEU A 533 -1.73 18.84 -3.94
N LEU A 534 -0.64 19.50 -4.38
CA LEU A 534 -0.69 20.90 -4.82
C LEU A 534 -1.55 21.07 -6.08
N GLU A 535 -1.44 20.16 -7.06
CA GLU A 535 -2.28 20.16 -8.25
C GLU A 535 -3.75 19.99 -7.89
N LEU A 536 -4.08 19.07 -6.98
CA LEU A 536 -5.45 18.93 -6.49
C LEU A 536 -5.95 20.22 -5.79
N SER A 537 -5.15 20.83 -4.90
CA SER A 537 -5.54 22.09 -4.26
C SER A 537 -5.76 23.20 -5.29
N HIS A 538 -4.90 23.31 -6.30
CA HIS A 538 -5.06 24.30 -7.36
C HIS A 538 -6.31 24.04 -8.23
N GLN A 539 -6.63 22.78 -8.51
CA GLN A 539 -7.82 22.39 -9.26
C GLN A 539 -9.11 22.70 -8.48
N PHE A 540 -9.21 22.24 -7.23
CA PHE A 540 -10.42 22.40 -6.40
C PHE A 540 -10.55 23.81 -5.80
N HIS A 541 -9.44 24.41 -5.37
CA HIS A 541 -9.39 25.66 -4.62
C HIS A 541 -8.32 26.62 -5.19
N PRO A 542 -8.53 27.21 -6.39
CA PRO A 542 -7.49 27.90 -7.15
C PRO A 542 -6.73 29.01 -6.41
N ASN A 543 -7.35 29.63 -5.41
CA ASN A 543 -6.75 30.74 -4.66
C ASN A 543 -6.11 30.32 -3.32
N LYS A 544 -6.29 29.08 -2.84
CA LYS A 544 -5.86 28.70 -1.48
C LYS A 544 -4.34 28.65 -1.33
N LEU A 545 -3.63 28.04 -2.29
CA LEU A 545 -2.17 28.00 -2.28
C LEU A 545 -1.57 29.42 -2.28
N THR A 546 -2.06 30.29 -3.17
CA THR A 546 -1.64 31.70 -3.24
C THR A 546 -1.81 32.42 -1.90
N GLN A 547 -2.93 32.21 -1.21
CA GLN A 547 -3.16 32.78 0.12
C GLN A 547 -2.19 32.26 1.19
N MET A 548 -1.60 31.08 0.99
CA MET A 548 -0.68 30.42 1.92
C MET A 548 0.80 30.73 1.61
N LEU A 549 1.13 31.14 0.37
CA LEU A 549 2.51 31.42 -0.08
C LEU A 549 3.30 32.35 0.85
N ARG A 550 2.62 33.30 1.49
CA ARG A 550 3.24 34.36 2.30
C ARG A 550 2.87 34.30 3.79
N LYS A 551 2.08 33.29 4.21
CA LYS A 551 1.64 33.14 5.60
C LYS A 551 2.66 32.34 6.41
N ASP A 552 3.15 32.90 7.50
CA ASP A 552 4.07 32.24 8.44
C ASP A 552 3.34 31.23 9.35
N ILE A 553 2.75 30.19 8.76
CA ILE A 553 1.99 29.13 9.45
C ILE A 553 2.57 27.73 9.20
N PHE A 554 3.78 27.63 8.66
CA PHE A 554 4.47 26.37 8.41
C PHE A 554 5.75 26.26 9.25
N CYS A 555 6.28 25.06 9.39
CA CYS A 555 7.48 24.79 10.19
C CYS A 555 8.36 23.73 9.54
N TYR A 556 9.48 23.38 10.19
CA TYR A 556 10.36 22.29 9.77
C TYR A 556 10.43 21.21 10.85
N ALA A 557 10.35 19.95 10.41
CA ALA A 557 10.68 18.82 11.26
C ALA A 557 12.18 18.83 11.63
N ASN A 558 12.47 18.56 12.90
CA ASN A 558 13.81 18.44 13.45
C ASN A 558 14.16 16.96 13.60
N VAL A 559 14.52 16.32 12.49
CA VAL A 559 14.96 14.92 12.49
C VAL A 559 16.44 14.88 12.88
N PRO A 560 16.89 13.99 13.78
CA PRO A 560 18.27 13.92 14.27
C PRO A 560 19.24 13.28 13.27
N TYR A 561 19.10 13.61 11.98
CA TYR A 561 20.01 13.19 10.93
C TYR A 561 20.86 14.38 10.50
N ARG A 562 22.12 14.10 10.14
CA ARG A 562 23.04 15.09 9.57
C ARG A 562 23.61 14.57 8.27
N ILE A 563 23.28 15.25 7.18
CA ILE A 563 23.90 14.99 5.89
C ILE A 563 25.32 15.59 5.93
N LYS A 564 26.32 14.77 5.58
CA LYS A 564 27.74 15.13 5.60
C LYS A 564 28.09 16.25 4.62
N SER A 565 29.31 16.78 4.70
CA SER A 565 29.81 17.77 3.73
C SER A 565 29.88 17.17 2.32
N PHE A 566 29.83 18.01 1.28
CA PHE A 566 29.93 17.55 -0.10
C PHE A 566 31.22 16.76 -0.38
N GLU A 567 32.35 17.20 0.19
CA GLU A 567 33.64 16.50 0.09
C GLU A 567 33.58 15.08 0.68
N GLU A 568 32.99 14.91 1.86
CA GLU A 568 32.81 13.58 2.46
C GLU A 568 31.86 12.68 1.64
N ILE A 569 30.83 13.27 1.01
CA ILE A 569 29.91 12.53 0.14
C ILE A 569 30.63 12.07 -1.14
N LYS A 570 31.47 12.92 -1.76
CA LYS A 570 32.31 12.50 -2.91
C LYS A 570 33.25 11.35 -2.52
N GLN A 571 33.87 11.44 -1.34
CA GLN A 571 34.78 10.40 -0.85
C GLN A 571 34.08 9.05 -0.64
N ASN A 572 32.85 9.05 -0.10
CA ASN A 572 32.05 7.85 0.07
C ASN A 572 30.55 8.14 0.01
N ALA A 573 29.98 8.03 -1.19
CA ALA A 573 28.58 8.32 -1.45
C ALA A 573 27.59 7.32 -0.82
N LYS A 574 28.08 6.22 -0.23
CA LYS A 574 27.26 5.25 0.51
C LYS A 574 27.20 5.55 2.02
N SER A 575 28.05 6.44 2.54
CA SER A 575 28.07 6.85 3.95
C SER A 575 27.98 8.37 4.05
N THR A 576 26.76 8.88 4.07
CA THR A 576 26.46 10.30 3.83
C THR A 576 25.55 10.93 4.87
N VAL A 577 24.90 10.12 5.71
CA VAL A 577 23.98 10.58 6.76
C VAL A 577 24.41 9.94 8.09
N ARG A 578 24.58 10.76 9.13
CA ARG A 578 24.87 10.28 10.49
C ARG A 578 23.72 10.59 11.44
N TYR A 579 23.53 9.74 12.45
CA TYR A 579 22.61 9.98 13.54
C TYR A 579 23.25 10.92 14.58
N ASP A 580 22.59 12.03 14.89
CA ASP A 580 23.02 13.03 15.87
C ASP A 580 22.36 12.72 17.23
N GLN A 581 23.08 11.94 18.06
CA GLN A 581 22.60 11.50 19.37
C GLN A 581 22.32 12.67 20.33
N GLU A 582 23.14 13.73 20.29
CA GLU A 582 22.95 14.90 21.15
C GLU A 582 21.68 15.68 20.76
N LEU A 583 21.43 15.81 19.46
CA LEU A 583 20.17 16.38 18.98
C LEU A 583 18.98 15.50 19.38
N ALA A 584 19.07 14.18 19.25
CA ALA A 584 17.98 13.28 19.63
C ALA A 584 17.60 13.45 21.11
N GLN A 585 18.58 13.49 22.02
CA GLN A 585 18.36 13.76 23.44
C GLN A 585 17.75 15.15 23.71
N THR A 586 18.18 16.15 22.95
CA THR A 586 17.63 17.50 23.02
C THR A 586 16.16 17.52 22.60
N ILE A 587 15.81 16.83 21.51
CA ILE A 587 14.43 16.70 21.04
C ILE A 587 13.57 15.97 22.07
N GLU A 588 14.06 14.89 22.69
CA GLU A 588 13.34 14.18 23.76
C GLU A 588 13.00 15.13 24.93
N THR A 589 13.97 15.91 25.38
CA THR A 589 13.77 16.92 26.44
C THR A 589 12.78 18.01 26.02
N GLN A 590 12.82 18.44 24.75
CA GLN A 590 11.87 19.41 24.21
C GLN A 590 10.45 18.83 24.14
N VAL A 591 10.31 17.54 23.80
CA VAL A 591 9.01 16.86 23.75
C VAL A 591 8.37 16.79 25.14
N GLU A 592 9.16 16.55 26.20
CA GLU A 592 8.66 16.54 27.58
C GLU A 592 8.06 17.90 28.02
N SER A 593 8.59 19.01 27.50
CA SER A 593 8.18 20.37 27.88
C SER A 593 7.10 20.98 26.97
N LEU A 594 7.27 20.87 25.65
CA LEU A 594 6.38 21.47 24.65
C LEU A 594 5.25 20.52 24.22
N GLY A 595 5.46 19.21 24.24
CA GLY A 595 4.64 18.22 23.53
C GLY A 595 5.28 17.83 22.19
N ALA A 596 4.50 17.24 21.28
CA ALA A 596 5.05 16.72 20.01
C ALA A 596 5.76 17.76 19.14
N ASP A 597 5.45 19.05 19.28
CA ASP A 597 6.17 20.15 18.63
C ASP A 597 7.63 20.30 19.05
N GLY A 598 8.06 19.64 20.14
CA GLY A 598 9.47 19.51 20.47
C GLY A 598 10.29 18.78 19.39
N LYS A 599 9.61 18.08 18.47
CA LYS A 599 10.22 17.48 17.26
C LYS A 599 10.36 18.46 16.09
N LEU A 600 10.10 19.76 16.29
CA LEU A 600 10.22 20.80 15.26
C LEU A 600 11.43 21.69 15.50
N VAL A 601 11.86 22.41 14.47
CA VAL A 601 12.91 23.44 14.60
C VAL A 601 12.36 24.61 15.42
N LEU A 602 13.08 24.99 16.46
CA LEU A 602 12.71 26.07 17.37
C LEU A 602 13.52 27.34 17.10
N ASP A 603 12.96 28.49 17.43
CA ASP A 603 13.64 29.78 17.41
C ASP A 603 14.43 30.01 18.71
N THR A 604 15.15 31.14 18.79
CA THR A 604 15.96 31.51 19.97
C THR A 604 15.14 31.73 21.24
N THR A 605 13.81 31.81 21.16
CA THR A 605 12.90 31.94 22.30
C THR A 605 12.39 30.59 22.80
N GLY A 606 12.72 29.49 22.09
CA GLY A 606 12.19 28.15 22.36
C GLY A 606 10.78 27.92 21.79
N SER A 607 10.30 28.81 20.91
CA SER A 607 9.03 28.64 20.19
C SER A 607 9.27 27.99 18.83
N VAL A 608 8.25 27.38 18.22
CA VAL A 608 8.37 26.83 16.86
C VAL A 608 8.72 27.94 15.87
N TYR A 609 9.77 27.73 15.08
CA TYR A 609 10.17 28.67 14.03
C TYR A 609 9.20 28.57 12.85
N HIS A 610 8.51 29.66 12.55
CA HIS A 610 7.50 29.72 11.50
C HIS A 610 8.05 30.26 10.17
N VAL A 611 7.66 29.62 9.08
CA VAL A 611 7.95 30.02 7.70
C VAL A 611 6.69 29.96 6.84
N ASN A 612 6.80 30.47 5.61
CA ASN A 612 5.71 30.45 4.66
C ASN A 612 5.77 29.27 3.69
N LEU A 613 4.68 29.02 2.96
CA LEU A 613 4.60 27.90 2.03
C LEU A 613 5.63 28.02 0.92
N LEU A 614 5.88 29.23 0.39
CA LEU A 614 6.83 29.41 -0.72
C LEU A 614 8.25 28.96 -0.32
N GLU A 615 8.67 29.25 0.90
CA GLU A 615 9.95 28.75 1.42
C GLU A 615 9.99 27.21 1.45
N LYS A 616 8.93 26.57 1.96
CA LYS A 616 8.82 25.11 2.04
C LYS A 616 8.91 24.44 0.66
N LEU A 617 8.25 25.04 -0.33
CA LEU A 617 8.28 24.56 -1.73
C LEU A 617 9.68 24.73 -2.32
N CYS A 618 10.33 25.87 -2.10
CA CYS A 618 11.69 26.13 -2.58
C CYS A 618 12.72 25.19 -1.94
N VAL A 619 12.70 24.98 -0.63
CA VAL A 619 13.67 24.11 0.07
C VAL A 619 13.61 22.67 -0.43
N SER A 620 12.41 22.15 -0.68
CA SER A 620 12.21 20.80 -1.24
C SER A 620 12.85 20.64 -2.62
N LEU A 621 12.73 21.67 -3.48
CA LEU A 621 13.33 21.70 -4.80
C LEU A 621 14.85 21.92 -4.76
N LEU A 622 15.31 22.88 -3.96
CA LEU A 622 16.72 23.24 -3.83
C LEU A 622 17.56 22.06 -3.35
N ALA A 623 17.03 21.25 -2.43
CA ALA A 623 17.69 20.02 -1.96
C ALA A 623 17.94 19.02 -3.11
N LYS A 624 17.03 18.95 -4.09
CA LYS A 624 17.19 18.11 -5.29
C LYS A 624 18.11 18.74 -6.32
N LEU A 625 18.01 20.05 -6.55
CA LEU A 625 18.93 20.79 -7.44
C LEU A 625 20.38 20.70 -6.96
N GLY A 626 20.61 20.69 -5.65
CA GLY A 626 21.93 20.43 -5.06
C GLY A 626 22.55 19.09 -5.41
N ASN A 627 21.75 18.14 -5.88
CA ASN A 627 22.17 16.81 -6.32
C ASN A 627 22.05 16.62 -7.84
N LEU A 628 21.82 17.69 -8.61
CA LEU A 628 21.68 17.61 -10.06
C LEU A 628 23.03 17.37 -10.75
N ILE A 629 23.07 16.29 -11.52
CA ILE A 629 24.14 15.99 -12.48
C ILE A 629 23.69 16.43 -13.86
N LEU A 630 24.34 17.46 -14.42
CA LEU A 630 24.00 18.02 -15.74
C LEU A 630 24.15 16.94 -16.83
N GLY A 631 23.06 16.65 -17.55
CA GLY A 631 23.01 15.55 -18.53
C GLY A 631 22.79 14.15 -17.92
N GLY A 632 22.86 13.99 -16.60
CA GLY A 632 22.73 12.70 -15.91
C GLY A 632 21.41 12.48 -15.16
N GLY A 633 20.94 13.46 -14.37
CA GLY A 633 19.77 13.31 -13.47
C GLY A 633 20.08 13.70 -12.02
N ILE A 634 19.33 13.17 -11.03
CA ILE A 634 19.49 13.51 -9.61
C ILE A 634 20.27 12.43 -8.86
N TRP A 635 21.38 12.79 -8.23
CA TRP A 635 22.26 11.87 -7.52
C TRP A 635 21.59 11.23 -6.29
N LEU A 636 21.64 9.90 -6.18
CA LEU A 636 21.09 9.10 -5.07
C LEU A 636 22.15 8.90 -3.98
N ASN A 637 22.27 9.84 -3.06
CA ASN A 637 23.36 9.85 -2.07
C ASN A 637 22.87 10.04 -0.61
N THR A 638 21.64 9.64 -0.29
CA THR A 638 21.00 9.88 1.03
C THR A 638 20.74 8.60 1.82
N GLN A 639 21.53 7.55 1.59
CA GLN A 639 21.49 6.26 2.31
C GLN A 639 20.17 5.45 2.18
N ARG A 640 19.24 5.90 1.34
CA ARG A 640 18.00 5.19 1.02
C ARG A 640 17.71 5.24 -0.48
N PRO A 641 17.02 4.21 -1.02
CA PRO A 641 16.61 4.20 -2.42
C PRO A 641 15.46 5.18 -2.67
N GLU A 642 14.84 5.04 -3.84
CA GLU A 642 13.56 5.66 -4.17
C GLU A 642 12.41 4.63 -4.02
N TRP A 643 11.42 4.65 -4.93
CA TRP A 643 10.23 3.81 -4.85
C TRP A 643 10.56 2.30 -4.85
N ASN A 644 11.51 1.86 -5.69
CA ASN A 644 11.92 0.47 -5.83
C ASN A 644 13.02 0.10 -4.83
N ASP A 645 12.62 -0.44 -3.67
CA ASP A 645 13.57 -0.85 -2.63
C ASP A 645 14.46 -2.03 -3.06
N ALA A 646 14.06 -2.81 -4.07
CA ALA A 646 14.89 -3.90 -4.59
C ALA A 646 16.12 -3.41 -5.39
N ASN A 647 16.11 -2.15 -5.84
CA ASN A 647 17.26 -1.47 -6.45
C ASN A 647 18.08 -0.65 -5.44
N ASN A 648 18.09 -1.03 -4.16
CA ASN A 648 18.78 -0.31 -3.09
C ASN A 648 20.30 -0.15 -3.27
N ALA A 649 20.98 -1.01 -4.03
CA ALA A 649 22.42 -0.89 -4.23
C ALA A 649 22.81 0.25 -5.20
N LEU A 650 21.83 0.83 -5.90
CA LEU A 650 22.00 2.09 -6.63
C LEU A 650 22.34 3.25 -5.70
N VAL A 651 21.99 3.21 -4.42
CA VAL A 651 22.37 4.28 -3.48
C VAL A 651 23.89 4.39 -3.42
N GLY A 652 24.39 5.61 -3.61
CA GLY A 652 25.79 5.96 -3.70
C GLY A 652 26.21 6.34 -5.11
N GLN A 653 26.12 5.42 -6.06
CA GLN A 653 26.55 5.67 -7.45
C GLN A 653 25.39 5.92 -8.41
N GLY A 654 24.14 5.74 -8.00
CA GLY A 654 22.96 5.85 -8.86
C GLY A 654 22.54 7.31 -9.08
N ILE A 655 21.99 7.58 -10.26
CA ILE A 655 21.38 8.86 -10.62
C ILE A 655 19.94 8.59 -11.06
N SER A 656 18.97 9.31 -10.51
CA SER A 656 17.55 9.21 -10.83
C SER A 656 17.14 10.20 -11.92
N VAL A 657 16.77 9.67 -13.08
CA VAL A 657 16.04 10.41 -14.13
C VAL A 657 14.55 10.46 -13.79
N VAL A 658 14.05 9.45 -13.07
CA VAL A 658 12.67 9.39 -12.56
C VAL A 658 12.33 10.66 -11.76
N THR A 659 13.13 11.00 -10.75
CA THR A 659 12.91 12.21 -9.95
C THR A 659 13.12 13.48 -10.77
N LEU A 660 14.04 13.48 -11.74
CA LEU A 660 14.22 14.61 -12.66
C LEU A 660 12.96 14.89 -13.49
N CYS A 661 12.30 13.86 -14.03
CA CYS A 661 11.04 13.98 -14.75
C CYS A 661 9.95 14.65 -13.88
N TYR A 662 9.85 14.25 -12.62
CA TYR A 662 8.88 14.85 -11.70
C TYR A 662 9.29 16.27 -11.25
N MET A 663 10.58 16.57 -11.15
CA MET A 663 11.08 17.94 -10.92
C MET A 663 10.73 18.86 -12.09
N ARG A 664 10.75 18.36 -13.32
CA ARG A 664 10.30 19.09 -14.51
C ARG A 664 8.83 19.53 -14.35
N ARG A 665 7.93 18.61 -13.97
CA ARG A 665 6.51 18.94 -13.75
C ARG A 665 6.33 19.88 -12.55
N TYR A 666 7.09 19.68 -11.48
CA TYR A 666 7.05 20.52 -10.29
C TYR A 666 7.49 21.96 -10.54
N THR A 667 8.59 22.14 -11.27
CA THR A 667 9.09 23.48 -11.64
C THR A 667 8.11 24.21 -12.57
N ALA A 668 7.55 23.52 -13.57
CA ALA A 668 6.49 24.07 -14.41
C ALA A 668 5.26 24.51 -13.59
N PHE A 669 4.82 23.69 -12.63
CA PHE A 669 3.71 24.04 -11.73
C PHE A 669 4.02 25.26 -10.86
N LEU A 670 5.22 25.35 -10.28
CA LEU A 670 5.59 26.51 -9.47
C LEU A 670 5.70 27.81 -10.29
N ILE A 671 6.18 27.73 -11.54
CA ILE A 671 6.21 28.88 -12.45
C ILE A 671 4.79 29.38 -12.71
N ASP A 672 3.85 28.48 -12.99
CA ASP A 672 2.44 28.82 -13.21
C ASP A 672 1.78 29.42 -11.96
N LEU A 673 2.00 28.79 -10.79
CA LEU A 673 1.49 29.26 -9.50
C LEU A 673 1.96 30.67 -9.16
N LEU A 674 3.18 31.04 -9.56
CA LEU A 674 3.79 32.34 -9.28
C LEU A 674 3.60 33.37 -10.39
N ALA A 675 3.02 33.01 -11.54
CA ALA A 675 2.97 33.87 -12.73
C ALA A 675 2.27 35.21 -12.50
N ASN A 676 1.30 35.26 -11.56
CA ASN A 676 0.56 36.46 -11.20
C ASN A 676 0.96 37.05 -9.85
N GLU A 677 1.95 36.47 -9.17
CA GLU A 677 2.45 36.94 -7.88
C GLU A 677 3.51 38.03 -8.06
N GLN A 678 3.50 39.04 -7.20
CA GLN A 678 4.39 40.21 -7.29
C GLN A 678 4.90 40.62 -5.91
N GLY A 679 6.02 41.37 -5.88
CA GLY A 679 6.62 41.92 -4.66
C GLY A 679 7.46 40.91 -3.86
N ASP A 680 7.82 41.27 -2.63
CA ASP A 680 8.82 40.55 -1.84
C ASP A 680 8.20 39.57 -0.85
N VAL A 681 8.79 38.38 -0.69
CA VAL A 681 8.45 37.37 0.31
C VAL A 681 9.57 37.26 1.35
N ALA A 682 9.21 37.18 2.63
CA ALA A 682 10.17 37.00 3.72
C ALA A 682 10.59 35.53 3.80
N LEU A 683 11.86 35.24 3.52
CA LEU A 683 12.45 33.90 3.60
C LEU A 683 13.56 33.90 4.65
N SER A 684 13.87 32.75 5.23
CA SER A 684 15.05 32.61 6.08
C SER A 684 16.33 33.02 5.35
N ASP A 685 17.23 33.73 6.04
CA ASP A 685 18.43 34.34 5.43
C ASP A 685 19.32 33.32 4.70
N GLU A 686 19.47 32.14 5.29
CA GLU A 686 20.21 31.03 4.70
C GLU A 686 19.54 30.51 3.41
N VAL A 687 18.21 30.47 3.36
CA VAL A 687 17.45 30.03 2.17
C VAL A 687 17.51 31.09 1.07
N ALA A 688 17.37 32.37 1.40
CA ALA A 688 17.50 33.47 0.44
C ALA A 688 18.86 33.44 -0.28
N THR A 689 19.94 33.21 0.47
CA THR A 689 21.29 33.07 -0.08
C THR A 689 21.41 31.83 -0.97
N TRP A 690 20.81 30.71 -0.56
CA TRP A 690 20.83 29.47 -1.34
C TRP A 690 20.07 29.61 -2.67
N ILE A 691 18.92 30.30 -2.68
CA ILE A 691 18.15 30.62 -3.90
C ILE A 691 19.00 31.46 -4.86
N ALA A 692 19.58 32.56 -4.37
CA ALA A 692 20.37 33.47 -5.20
C ALA A 692 21.57 32.74 -5.85
N GLY A 693 22.35 32.02 -5.04
CA GLY A 693 23.49 31.27 -5.55
C GLY A 693 23.10 30.16 -6.53
N THR A 694 21.99 29.47 -6.28
CA THR A 694 21.48 28.43 -7.20
C THR A 694 21.04 29.04 -8.52
N SER A 695 20.37 30.20 -8.49
CA SER A 695 19.97 30.93 -9.70
C SER A 695 21.17 31.32 -10.56
N ASP A 696 22.24 31.84 -9.95
CA ASP A 696 23.47 32.21 -10.66
C ASP A 696 24.13 31.00 -11.33
N ILE A 697 24.23 29.87 -10.62
CA ILE A 697 24.84 28.64 -11.16
C ILE A 697 24.00 28.10 -12.33
N LEU A 698 22.67 28.04 -12.18
CA LEU A 698 21.78 27.51 -13.22
C LEU A 698 21.68 28.45 -14.44
N SER A 699 21.76 29.76 -14.24
CA SER A 699 21.86 30.73 -15.33
C SER A 699 23.13 30.48 -16.17
N ASN A 700 24.28 30.28 -15.52
CA ASN A 700 25.52 29.92 -16.22
C ASN A 700 25.40 28.57 -16.94
N ALA A 701 24.80 27.56 -16.31
CA ALA A 701 24.53 26.27 -16.96
C ALA A 701 23.66 26.43 -18.22
N ALA A 702 22.61 27.24 -18.15
CA ALA A 702 21.74 27.55 -19.29
C ALA A 702 22.51 28.24 -20.44
N MET A 703 23.47 29.12 -20.12
CA MET A 703 24.36 29.74 -21.13
C MET A 703 25.28 28.71 -21.81
N TYR A 704 25.85 27.76 -21.06
CA TYR A 704 26.65 26.67 -21.64
C TYR A 704 25.82 25.77 -22.56
N ILE A 705 24.60 25.43 -22.15
CA ILE A 705 23.64 24.66 -22.95
C ILE A 705 23.33 25.41 -24.25
N GLN A 706 22.97 26.69 -24.17
CA GLN A 706 22.61 27.50 -25.34
C GLN A 706 23.78 27.67 -26.32
N SER A 707 25.02 27.68 -25.83
CA SER A 707 26.22 27.78 -26.67
C SER A 707 26.69 26.42 -27.21
N GLY A 708 26.11 25.30 -26.78
CA GLY A 708 26.50 23.95 -27.19
C GLY A 708 27.85 23.49 -26.61
N ILE A 709 28.30 24.09 -25.50
CA ILE A 709 29.62 23.85 -24.87
C ILE A 709 29.45 23.04 -23.56
N VAL A 710 28.59 22.03 -23.59
CA VAL A 710 28.46 21.10 -22.46
C VAL A 710 29.49 19.99 -22.62
N THR A 711 30.60 20.09 -21.88
CA THR A 711 31.65 19.07 -21.81
C THR A 711 31.67 18.40 -20.44
N ALA A 712 32.45 17.33 -20.26
CA ALA A 712 32.65 16.71 -18.96
C ALA A 712 33.18 17.72 -17.91
N GLN A 713 34.02 18.67 -18.31
CA GLN A 713 34.50 19.74 -17.42
C GLN A 713 33.37 20.69 -17.03
N THR A 714 32.50 21.07 -17.96
CA THR A 714 31.31 21.88 -17.66
C THR A 714 30.35 21.15 -16.73
N GLN A 715 30.10 19.85 -16.98
CA GLN A 715 29.27 19.01 -16.12
C GLN A 715 29.82 18.95 -14.69
N LEU A 716 31.12 18.65 -14.54
CA LEU A 716 31.79 18.59 -13.25
C LEU A 716 31.72 19.94 -12.50
N LEU A 717 31.99 21.04 -13.21
CA LEU A 717 31.95 22.39 -12.65
C LEU A 717 30.57 22.70 -12.06
N ILE A 718 29.50 22.53 -12.85
CA ILE A 718 28.14 22.86 -12.42
C ILE A 718 27.69 21.95 -11.28
N SER A 719 27.95 20.64 -11.37
CA SER A 719 27.59 19.69 -10.31
C SER A 719 28.31 19.96 -9.00
N ASN A 720 29.61 20.31 -9.04
CA ASN A 720 30.35 20.68 -7.83
C ASN A 720 29.82 21.99 -7.23
N GLN A 721 29.57 23.02 -8.04
CA GLN A 721 29.03 24.29 -7.54
C GLN A 721 27.67 24.11 -6.84
N LEU A 722 26.76 23.32 -7.42
CA LEU A 722 25.46 23.01 -6.81
C LEU A 722 25.63 22.22 -5.49
N GLY A 723 26.46 21.17 -5.50
CA GLY A 723 26.69 20.33 -4.34
C GLY A 723 27.36 21.07 -3.17
N GLU A 724 28.35 21.91 -3.47
CA GLU A 724 29.04 22.77 -2.50
C GLU A 724 28.11 23.81 -1.90
N LEU A 725 27.28 24.48 -2.71
CA LEU A 725 26.33 25.48 -2.22
C LEU A 725 25.27 24.85 -1.29
N SER A 726 24.71 23.70 -1.69
CA SER A 726 23.81 22.94 -0.81
C SER A 726 24.50 22.42 0.44
N SER A 727 25.81 22.15 0.38
CA SER A 727 26.61 21.78 1.56
C SER A 727 26.82 22.94 2.50
N TRP A 728 27.15 24.10 1.95
CA TRP A 728 27.24 25.34 2.72
C TRP A 728 25.94 25.62 3.48
N TYR A 729 24.78 25.53 2.81
CA TYR A 729 23.48 25.77 3.43
C TYR A 729 23.24 24.85 4.63
N ARG A 730 23.29 23.53 4.42
CA ARG A 730 22.98 22.55 5.48
C ARG A 730 23.95 22.65 6.65
N GLN A 731 25.25 22.79 6.38
CA GLN A 731 26.25 22.93 7.44
C GLN A 731 26.03 24.21 8.26
N THR A 732 25.61 25.30 7.60
CA THR A 732 25.28 26.56 8.29
C THR A 732 24.09 26.40 9.22
N VAL A 733 22.97 25.84 8.75
CA VAL A 733 21.77 25.67 9.58
C VAL A 733 21.96 24.63 10.69
N TYR A 734 22.74 23.57 10.45
CA TYR A 734 23.08 22.60 11.50
C TYR A 734 23.95 23.24 12.59
N ALA A 735 24.97 24.01 12.22
CA ALA A 735 25.87 24.67 13.17
C ALA A 735 25.14 25.72 14.02
N LYS A 736 24.15 26.41 13.45
CA LYS A 736 23.30 27.38 14.15
C LYS A 736 22.12 26.75 14.89
N GLN A 737 21.90 25.44 14.71
CA GLN A 737 20.73 24.72 15.21
C GLN A 737 19.39 25.35 14.76
N GLY A 738 19.34 25.89 13.54
CA GLY A 738 18.18 26.61 13.00
C GLY A 738 18.57 27.77 12.07
N PHE A 739 17.69 28.76 11.96
CA PHE A 739 17.85 29.92 11.10
C PHE A 739 18.23 31.18 11.88
N SER A 740 18.93 32.11 11.24
CA SER A 740 19.39 33.36 11.90
C SER A 740 18.34 34.47 11.94
N GLY A 741 17.39 34.45 11.01
CA GLY A 741 16.54 35.59 10.71
C GLY A 741 15.80 35.39 9.41
N LYS A 742 15.24 36.47 8.87
CA LYS A 742 14.56 36.50 7.57
C LYS A 742 14.96 37.73 6.76
N SER A 743 15.01 37.57 5.44
CA SER A 743 15.23 38.62 4.46
C SER A 743 14.15 38.58 3.38
N ASN A 744 13.89 39.74 2.79
CA ASN A 744 12.92 39.89 1.72
C ASN A 744 13.56 39.51 0.38
N VAL A 745 12.95 38.58 -0.34
CA VAL A 745 13.35 38.12 -1.68
C VAL A 745 12.22 38.45 -2.65
N SER A 746 12.52 39.02 -3.82
CA SER A 746 11.49 39.27 -4.82
C SER A 746 10.97 37.96 -5.41
N VAL A 747 9.67 37.87 -5.66
CA VAL A 747 9.09 36.70 -6.36
C VAL A 747 9.73 36.53 -7.74
N ASP A 748 10.02 37.61 -8.45
CA ASP A 748 10.70 37.57 -9.76
C ASP A 748 12.04 36.82 -9.70
N ALA A 749 12.84 37.02 -8.64
CA ALA A 749 14.12 36.31 -8.50
C ALA A 749 13.95 34.80 -8.32
N ILE A 750 12.86 34.37 -7.66
CA ILE A 750 12.51 32.95 -7.50
C ILE A 750 12.03 32.39 -8.85
N VAL A 751 11.19 33.13 -9.58
CA VAL A 751 10.72 32.74 -10.91
C VAL A 751 11.89 32.62 -11.89
N ASP A 752 12.84 33.56 -11.87
CA ASP A 752 14.05 33.49 -12.70
C ASP A 752 14.87 32.22 -12.40
N MET A 753 15.07 31.88 -11.12
CA MET A 753 15.73 30.63 -10.72
C MET A 753 14.97 29.41 -11.27
N LEU A 754 13.64 29.37 -11.14
CA LEU A 754 12.81 28.27 -11.65
C LEU A 754 12.89 28.13 -13.17
N GLN A 755 12.89 29.23 -13.91
CA GLN A 755 13.03 29.22 -15.37
C GLN A 755 14.41 28.72 -15.82
N HIS A 756 15.48 29.10 -15.11
CA HIS A 756 16.81 28.54 -15.36
C HIS A 756 16.86 27.04 -15.03
N ALA A 757 16.28 26.62 -13.90
CA ALA A 757 16.16 25.21 -13.53
C ALA A 757 15.43 24.40 -14.62
N GLN A 758 14.28 24.90 -15.09
CA GLN A 758 13.48 24.27 -16.14
C GLN A 758 14.31 23.99 -17.41
N LYS A 759 15.09 24.98 -17.89
CA LYS A 759 15.96 24.82 -19.07
C LYS A 759 17.03 23.75 -18.88
N VAL A 760 17.66 23.72 -17.71
CA VAL A 760 18.71 22.74 -17.37
C VAL A 760 18.13 21.33 -17.22
N ILE A 761 16.93 21.22 -16.62
CA ILE A 761 16.20 19.96 -16.49
C ILE A 761 15.78 19.42 -17.86
N ASP A 762 15.19 20.26 -18.73
CA ASP A 762 14.76 19.86 -20.07
C ASP A 762 15.95 19.42 -20.94
N TYR A 763 17.10 20.09 -20.84
CA TYR A 763 18.35 19.63 -21.47
C TYR A 763 18.76 18.25 -20.93
N THR A 764 18.77 18.09 -19.61
CA THR A 764 19.17 16.83 -18.98
C THR A 764 18.24 15.68 -19.37
N LEU A 765 16.94 15.92 -19.52
CA LEU A 765 15.99 14.93 -20.03
C LEU A 765 16.27 14.55 -21.49
N SER A 766 16.63 15.51 -22.35
CA SER A 766 16.96 15.23 -23.74
C SER A 766 18.18 14.32 -23.91
N GLU A 767 19.16 14.41 -23.00
CA GLU A 767 20.34 13.53 -22.97
C GLU A 767 20.01 12.11 -22.47
N ASN A 768 18.79 11.87 -21.97
CA ASN A 768 18.35 10.61 -21.40
C ASN A 768 17.32 9.85 -22.26
N GLU A 769 17.06 10.32 -23.48
CA GLU A 769 16.30 9.58 -24.48
C GLU A 769 17.16 8.44 -25.07
N MET A 770 16.64 7.22 -25.02
CA MET A 770 17.27 6.04 -25.59
C MET A 770 17.06 6.00 -27.11
N ALA A 771 17.93 5.29 -27.83
CA ALA A 771 17.78 5.08 -29.28
C ALA A 771 16.45 4.39 -29.68
N SER A 772 15.77 3.72 -28.74
CA SER A 772 14.45 3.12 -28.95
C SER A 772 13.28 4.11 -28.84
N GLY A 773 13.52 5.34 -28.37
CA GLY A 773 12.51 6.31 -27.99
C GLY A 773 12.01 6.18 -26.54
N MET A 774 12.42 5.15 -25.81
CA MET A 774 12.21 5.06 -24.35
C MET A 774 13.17 6.00 -23.60
N TYR A 775 12.94 6.22 -22.31
CA TYR A 775 13.81 7.03 -21.46
C TYR A 775 14.56 6.19 -20.44
N HIS A 776 15.79 6.59 -20.11
CA HIS A 776 16.51 6.02 -18.97
C HIS A 776 15.78 6.33 -17.66
N ALA A 777 15.73 5.36 -16.74
CA ALA A 777 15.14 5.54 -15.40
C ALA A 777 16.21 5.92 -14.38
N TYR A 778 17.29 5.13 -14.37
CA TYR A 778 18.43 5.28 -13.49
C TYR A 778 19.73 5.13 -14.29
N ASN A 779 20.71 5.97 -13.97
CA ASN A 779 22.08 5.91 -14.50
C ASN A 779 23.09 5.67 -13.38
N LEU A 780 24.36 5.48 -13.73
CA LEU A 780 25.48 5.31 -12.80
C LEU A 780 26.47 6.46 -12.95
N LEU A 781 26.74 7.16 -11.85
CA LEU A 781 27.74 8.19 -11.71
C LEU A 781 29.10 7.57 -11.38
N SER A 782 30.14 8.02 -12.07
CA SER A 782 31.52 7.98 -11.57
C SER A 782 32.00 9.41 -11.42
N LEU A 783 32.36 9.80 -10.20
CA LEU A 783 32.73 11.17 -9.85
C LEU A 783 34.00 11.14 -9.01
N ASP A 784 35.04 11.81 -9.51
CA ASP A 784 36.30 12.09 -8.83
C ASP A 784 36.57 13.62 -8.88
N ASP A 785 37.63 14.10 -8.23
CA ASP A 785 37.91 15.54 -8.16
C ASP A 785 38.10 16.24 -9.52
N ASP A 786 38.62 15.51 -10.52
CA ASP A 786 38.92 16.04 -11.86
C ASP A 786 38.08 15.41 -12.98
N SER A 787 37.19 14.46 -12.68
CA SER A 787 36.43 13.74 -13.72
C SER A 787 35.02 13.36 -13.31
N ILE A 788 34.12 13.41 -14.29
CA ILE A 788 32.73 12.95 -14.18
C ILE A 788 32.39 12.09 -15.40
N SER A 789 31.68 10.98 -15.17
CA SER A 789 31.08 10.18 -16.24
C SER A 789 29.75 9.59 -15.80
N VAL A 790 28.86 9.39 -16.77
CA VAL A 790 27.54 8.79 -16.59
C VAL A 790 27.43 7.57 -17.48
N ASP A 791 27.19 6.40 -16.86
CA ASP A 791 26.93 5.14 -17.56
C ASP A 791 25.42 4.81 -17.45
N ASN A 792 24.86 4.22 -18.50
CA ASN A 792 23.42 3.94 -18.56
C ASN A 792 23.08 2.52 -18.09
N LEU A 793 21.86 2.33 -17.57
CA LEU A 793 21.31 1.01 -17.24
C LEU A 793 20.29 0.54 -18.29
N TYR A 794 19.91 -0.74 -18.18
CA TYR A 794 18.84 -1.34 -18.96
C TYR A 794 17.49 -0.59 -18.78
N PRO A 795 16.56 -0.67 -19.75
CA PRO A 795 15.28 0.04 -19.65
C PRO A 795 14.47 -0.46 -18.45
N MET A 796 13.74 0.45 -17.80
CA MET A 796 12.85 0.14 -16.69
C MET A 796 11.50 0.81 -16.90
N LEU A 797 10.42 0.15 -16.48
CA LEU A 797 9.05 0.65 -16.60
C LEU A 797 8.87 2.01 -15.91
N GLU A 798 9.47 2.18 -14.73
CA GLU A 798 9.38 3.38 -13.91
C GLU A 798 9.87 4.64 -14.63
N GLY A 799 10.93 4.54 -15.42
CA GLY A 799 11.42 5.66 -16.24
C GLY A 799 10.40 6.11 -17.28
N GLN A 800 9.64 5.18 -17.84
CA GLN A 800 8.63 5.48 -18.87
C GLN A 800 7.41 6.15 -18.23
N VAL A 801 6.98 5.65 -17.08
CA VAL A 801 5.92 6.27 -16.26
C VAL A 801 6.29 7.71 -15.94
N ALA A 802 7.51 7.94 -15.46
CA ALA A 802 7.97 9.27 -15.07
C ALA A 802 8.08 10.21 -16.28
N ALA A 803 8.65 9.75 -17.40
CA ALA A 803 8.76 10.54 -18.63
C ALA A 803 7.38 10.94 -19.18
N LEU A 804 6.43 10.01 -19.26
CA LEU A 804 5.04 10.28 -19.65
C LEU A 804 4.36 11.27 -18.68
N SER A 805 4.65 11.17 -17.38
CA SER A 805 4.08 12.04 -16.34
C SER A 805 4.75 13.40 -16.22
N SER A 806 5.81 13.69 -16.97
CA SER A 806 6.65 14.90 -16.78
C SER A 806 6.05 16.18 -17.38
N GLY A 807 5.13 16.03 -18.34
CA GLY A 807 4.63 17.11 -19.20
C GLY A 807 5.68 17.62 -20.21
N TYR A 808 6.85 16.98 -20.33
CA TYR A 808 7.92 17.33 -21.28
C TYR A 808 7.61 16.81 -22.70
N LEU A 809 6.99 15.64 -22.80
CA LEU A 809 6.72 14.96 -24.06
C LEU A 809 5.51 15.56 -24.77
N SER A 810 5.61 15.73 -26.08
CA SER A 810 4.43 15.91 -26.94
C SER A 810 3.60 14.63 -27.03
N ALA A 811 2.34 14.74 -27.45
CA ALA A 811 1.47 13.58 -27.66
C ALA A 811 2.08 12.52 -28.60
N ALA A 812 2.77 12.96 -29.66
CA ALA A 812 3.45 12.07 -30.60
C ALA A 812 4.63 11.32 -29.95
N GLN A 813 5.44 12.02 -29.13
CA GLN A 813 6.54 11.40 -28.39
C GLN A 813 6.01 10.40 -27.35
N ALA A 814 4.93 10.74 -26.63
CA ALA A 814 4.29 9.84 -25.69
C ALA A 814 3.83 8.53 -26.36
N THR A 815 3.21 8.62 -27.55
CA THR A 815 2.84 7.43 -28.33
C THR A 815 4.06 6.63 -28.80
N ASN A 816 5.16 7.28 -29.19
CA ASN A 816 6.39 6.57 -29.55
C ASN A 816 6.97 5.79 -28.36
N VAL A 817 7.01 6.40 -27.17
CA VAL A 817 7.42 5.72 -25.92
C VAL A 817 6.54 4.50 -25.67
N LEU A 818 5.22 4.63 -25.79
CA LEU A 818 4.28 3.53 -25.55
C LEU A 818 4.43 2.40 -26.56
N ASN A 819 4.60 2.73 -27.85
CA ASN A 819 4.88 1.75 -28.89
C ASN A 819 6.18 0.98 -28.62
N ALA A 820 7.25 1.69 -28.24
CA ALA A 820 8.53 1.08 -27.89
C ALA A 820 8.40 0.20 -26.64
N LEU A 821 7.67 0.64 -25.62
CA LEU A 821 7.45 -0.10 -24.39
C LEU A 821 6.71 -1.42 -24.64
N PHE A 822 5.65 -1.41 -25.44
CA PHE A 822 4.92 -2.63 -25.85
C PHE A 822 5.74 -3.58 -26.74
N ALA A 823 6.76 -3.06 -27.42
CA ALA A 823 7.69 -3.86 -28.23
C ALA A 823 8.94 -4.34 -27.47
N SER A 824 9.09 -3.94 -26.19
CA SER A 824 10.28 -4.21 -25.39
C SER A 824 10.20 -5.53 -24.62
N ASP A 825 11.35 -6.00 -24.13
CA ASP A 825 11.46 -7.17 -23.24
C ASP A 825 10.88 -6.94 -21.83
N ILE A 826 10.38 -5.73 -21.54
CA ILE A 826 9.62 -5.44 -20.32
C ILE A 826 8.19 -5.97 -20.45
N TYR A 827 7.64 -6.06 -21.66
CA TYR A 827 6.29 -6.59 -21.89
C TYR A 827 6.28 -8.11 -21.72
N ARG A 828 5.45 -8.58 -20.80
CA ARG A 828 5.26 -9.99 -20.43
C ARG A 828 3.97 -10.52 -21.05
N VAL A 829 4.12 -11.38 -22.06
CA VAL A 829 3.05 -11.82 -22.97
C VAL A 829 1.97 -12.67 -22.29
N ASP A 830 2.33 -13.62 -21.41
CA ASP A 830 1.38 -14.52 -20.74
C ASP A 830 0.39 -13.78 -19.83
N GLN A 831 0.79 -12.60 -19.33
CA GLN A 831 -0.02 -11.73 -18.48
C GLN A 831 -0.46 -10.45 -19.21
N GLN A 832 -0.06 -10.28 -20.47
CA GLN A 832 -0.37 -9.14 -21.33
C GLN A 832 -0.09 -7.76 -20.69
N THR A 833 0.98 -7.65 -19.90
CA THR A 833 1.32 -6.44 -19.14
C THR A 833 2.83 -6.28 -18.96
N PHE A 834 3.30 -5.43 -18.07
CA PHE A 834 4.70 -5.03 -17.95
C PHE A 834 5.36 -5.51 -16.67
N MET A 835 6.60 -6.00 -16.77
CA MET A 835 7.52 -6.17 -15.64
C MET A 835 8.14 -4.82 -15.26
N LEU A 836 8.91 -4.76 -14.18
CA LEU A 836 9.66 -3.53 -13.84
C LEU A 836 10.88 -3.32 -14.75
N TYR A 837 11.51 -4.41 -15.17
CA TYR A 837 12.69 -4.45 -16.01
C TYR A 837 12.78 -5.81 -16.72
N PRO A 838 13.61 -5.95 -17.78
CA PRO A 838 13.74 -7.20 -18.52
C PRO A 838 14.10 -8.41 -17.66
N ASP A 839 13.52 -9.56 -17.99
CA ASP A 839 13.84 -10.86 -17.38
C ASP A 839 15.17 -11.39 -17.94
N ARG A 840 16.27 -11.11 -17.24
CA ARG A 840 17.63 -11.41 -17.69
C ARG A 840 18.07 -12.82 -17.33
N GLN A 841 18.85 -13.44 -18.21
CA GLN A 841 19.55 -14.68 -17.88
C GLN A 841 20.74 -14.41 -16.96
N LEU A 842 20.76 -15.10 -15.82
CA LEU A 842 21.86 -15.04 -14.85
C LEU A 842 22.83 -16.22 -15.07
N PRO A 843 24.14 -16.05 -14.77
CA PRO A 843 25.07 -17.15 -14.83
C PRO A 843 24.66 -18.27 -13.86
N SER A 844 24.83 -19.51 -14.28
CA SER A 844 24.65 -20.68 -13.40
C SER A 844 25.70 -20.67 -12.28
N PHE A 845 25.46 -21.46 -11.23
CA PHE A 845 26.37 -21.56 -10.07
C PHE A 845 27.83 -21.79 -10.46
N LEU A 846 28.10 -22.72 -11.39
CA LEU A 846 29.45 -23.06 -11.84
C LEU A 846 30.07 -22.01 -12.77
N ASN A 847 29.26 -21.16 -13.41
CA ASN A 847 29.74 -20.15 -14.35
C ASN A 847 29.91 -18.75 -13.71
N LYS A 848 29.29 -18.49 -12.55
CA LYS A 848 29.32 -17.17 -11.88
C LYS A 848 30.72 -16.74 -11.42
N ASN A 849 31.56 -17.69 -11.00
CA ASN A 849 32.88 -17.43 -10.42
C ASN A 849 33.93 -18.19 -11.23
N VAL A 850 34.10 -17.76 -12.48
CA VAL A 850 35.14 -18.26 -13.39
C VAL A 850 35.96 -17.06 -13.84
N VAL A 851 37.24 -17.10 -13.54
CA VAL A 851 38.21 -16.09 -13.95
C VAL A 851 38.77 -16.49 -15.30
N ASP A 852 38.89 -15.54 -16.23
CA ASP A 852 39.55 -15.78 -17.52
C ASP A 852 40.97 -16.35 -17.31
N GLU A 853 41.22 -17.52 -17.91
CA GLU A 853 42.45 -18.28 -17.71
C GLU A 853 43.70 -17.48 -18.10
N ALA A 854 43.64 -16.73 -19.20
CA ALA A 854 44.77 -15.95 -19.68
C ALA A 854 45.08 -14.79 -18.73
N LYS A 855 44.06 -14.10 -18.23
CA LYS A 855 44.21 -13.01 -17.24
C LYS A 855 44.67 -13.50 -15.88
N ALA A 856 44.16 -14.65 -15.41
CA ALA A 856 44.59 -15.27 -14.17
C ALA A 856 46.09 -15.65 -14.24
N LYS A 857 46.52 -16.32 -15.32
CA LYS A 857 47.92 -16.71 -15.51
C LYS A 857 48.86 -15.51 -15.73
N ALA A 858 48.36 -14.41 -16.29
CA ALA A 858 49.14 -13.19 -16.48
C ALA A 858 49.39 -12.41 -15.18
N ASN A 859 48.66 -12.68 -14.09
CA ASN A 859 48.82 -12.00 -12.82
C ASN A 859 49.84 -12.74 -11.91
N PRO A 860 51.02 -12.15 -11.61
CA PRO A 860 52.05 -12.83 -10.82
C PRO A 860 51.63 -13.19 -9.40
N LEU A 861 50.74 -12.41 -8.79
CA LEU A 861 50.20 -12.71 -7.45
C LEU A 861 49.31 -13.96 -7.48
N VAL A 862 48.46 -14.11 -8.51
CA VAL A 862 47.63 -15.30 -8.71
C VAL A 862 48.52 -16.53 -8.90
N HIS A 863 49.55 -16.43 -9.74
CA HIS A 863 50.48 -17.54 -9.97
C HIS A 863 51.21 -17.98 -8.69
N ALA A 864 51.65 -17.03 -7.87
CA ALA A 864 52.32 -17.31 -6.59
C ALA A 864 51.38 -18.01 -5.60
N LEU A 865 50.13 -17.55 -5.49
CA LEU A 865 49.12 -18.14 -4.61
C LEU A 865 48.78 -19.57 -5.03
N VAL A 866 48.52 -19.80 -6.32
CA VAL A 866 48.17 -21.14 -6.85
C VAL A 866 49.35 -22.11 -6.73
N SER A 867 50.58 -21.65 -7.00
CA SER A 867 51.78 -22.49 -6.84
C SER A 867 52.07 -22.89 -5.39
N ALA A 868 51.62 -22.07 -4.43
CA ALA A 868 51.72 -22.36 -3.00
C ALA A 868 50.52 -23.15 -2.45
N SER A 869 49.57 -23.56 -3.31
CA SER A 869 48.27 -24.12 -2.92
C SER A 869 47.53 -23.25 -1.89
N ASN A 870 47.73 -21.93 -1.96
CA ASN A 870 47.07 -20.97 -1.07
C ASN A 870 45.76 -20.51 -1.70
N THR A 871 44.65 -21.03 -1.19
CA THR A 871 43.30 -20.78 -1.72
C THR A 871 42.61 -19.56 -1.10
N SER A 872 43.28 -18.80 -0.21
CA SER A 872 42.65 -17.70 0.56
C SER A 872 42.04 -16.59 -0.30
N VAL A 873 42.54 -16.40 -1.53
CA VAL A 873 42.05 -15.36 -2.46
C VAL A 873 41.53 -15.98 -3.76
N ILE A 874 42.28 -16.90 -4.35
CA ILE A 874 41.95 -17.54 -5.63
C ILE A 874 42.46 -18.98 -5.63
N ALA A 875 41.75 -19.89 -6.28
CA ALA A 875 42.11 -21.29 -6.42
C ALA A 875 41.92 -21.76 -7.87
N GLN A 876 42.62 -22.82 -8.25
CA GLN A 876 42.38 -23.55 -9.49
C GLN A 876 41.59 -24.83 -9.15
N ASP A 877 40.47 -25.07 -9.83
CA ASP A 877 39.66 -26.27 -9.63
C ASP A 877 40.20 -27.49 -10.40
N ASP A 878 39.58 -28.66 -10.20
CA ASP A 878 40.00 -29.92 -10.83
C ASP A 878 39.85 -29.93 -12.37
N ASN A 879 39.06 -29.03 -12.94
CA ASN A 879 38.93 -28.85 -14.39
C ASN A 879 39.94 -27.84 -14.94
N GLY A 880 40.69 -27.17 -14.07
CA GLY A 880 41.69 -26.17 -14.43
C GLY A 880 41.17 -24.73 -14.44
N ASP A 881 39.91 -24.49 -14.08
CA ASP A 881 39.34 -23.13 -14.02
C ASP A 881 39.84 -22.40 -12.78
N PHE A 882 40.10 -21.10 -12.91
CA PHE A 882 40.46 -20.24 -11.79
C PHE A 882 39.21 -19.62 -11.16
N ARG A 883 39.11 -19.64 -9.83
CA ARG A 883 37.93 -19.16 -9.08
C ARG A 883 38.37 -18.37 -7.85
N PHE A 884 37.75 -17.24 -7.61
CA PHE A 884 37.95 -16.50 -6.36
C PHE A 884 37.43 -17.32 -5.16
N ASN A 885 38.02 -17.13 -3.98
CA ASN A 885 37.60 -17.84 -2.77
C ASN A 885 36.12 -17.56 -2.45
N SER A 886 35.38 -18.59 -2.04
CA SER A 886 33.95 -18.50 -1.75
C SER A 886 33.57 -17.63 -0.55
N THR A 887 34.53 -17.24 0.31
CA THR A 887 34.29 -16.30 1.41
C THR A 887 34.33 -14.84 0.98
N LEU A 888 34.83 -14.55 -0.23
CA LEU A 888 34.86 -13.20 -0.77
C LEU A 888 33.46 -12.81 -1.23
N VAL A 889 32.87 -11.83 -0.55
CA VAL A 889 31.54 -11.32 -0.91
C VAL A 889 31.60 -10.03 -1.73
N ASN A 890 32.68 -9.25 -1.63
CA ASN A 890 32.86 -7.98 -2.35
C ASN A 890 34.34 -7.54 -2.40
N LYS A 891 34.59 -6.36 -2.99
CA LYS A 891 35.93 -5.76 -3.11
C LYS A 891 36.63 -5.56 -1.76
N ASP A 892 35.91 -5.17 -0.72
CA ASP A 892 36.49 -4.92 0.60
C ASP A 892 36.95 -6.22 1.27
N HIS A 893 36.22 -7.31 1.08
CA HIS A 893 36.65 -8.64 1.53
C HIS A 893 37.86 -9.14 0.75
N LEU A 894 37.96 -8.83 -0.54
CA LEU A 894 39.17 -9.11 -1.32
C LEU A 894 40.36 -8.30 -0.78
N ILE A 895 40.16 -7.01 -0.47
CA ILE A 895 41.20 -6.17 0.13
C ILE A 895 41.62 -6.75 1.49
N ALA A 896 40.68 -7.08 2.36
CA ALA A 896 40.97 -7.67 3.68
C ALA A 896 41.69 -9.02 3.57
N ALA A 897 41.29 -9.87 2.61
CA ALA A 897 41.96 -11.15 2.35
C ALA A 897 43.39 -10.96 1.84
N LEU A 898 43.64 -9.95 1.00
CA LEU A 898 44.98 -9.58 0.56
C LEU A 898 45.83 -9.06 1.71
N ASP A 899 45.27 -8.19 2.55
CA ASP A 899 45.97 -7.59 3.69
C ASP A 899 46.28 -8.64 4.78
N ALA A 900 45.54 -9.75 4.83
CA ALA A 900 45.78 -10.90 5.72
C ALA A 900 46.84 -11.90 5.20
N LEU A 901 47.36 -11.74 3.98
CA LEU A 901 48.41 -12.62 3.45
C LEU A 901 49.75 -12.44 4.20
N PRO A 902 50.59 -13.49 4.29
CA PRO A 902 51.92 -13.38 4.88
C PRO A 902 52.75 -12.27 4.25
N SER A 903 53.60 -11.61 5.04
CA SER A 903 54.45 -10.47 4.59
C SER A 903 55.36 -10.80 3.40
N SER A 904 55.62 -12.09 3.12
CA SER A 904 56.31 -12.54 1.92
C SER A 904 55.60 -12.18 0.61
N TYR A 905 54.28 -11.92 0.63
CA TYR A 905 53.50 -11.51 -0.54
C TYR A 905 53.43 -9.98 -0.71
N ALA A 906 53.88 -9.17 0.26
CA ALA A 906 53.72 -7.72 0.24
C ALA A 906 54.23 -7.04 -1.05
N PRO A 907 55.42 -7.37 -1.60
CA PRO A 907 55.88 -6.77 -2.86
C PRO A 907 54.98 -7.09 -4.07
N LEU A 908 54.38 -8.29 -4.09
CA LEU A 908 53.46 -8.69 -5.16
C LEU A 908 52.09 -8.04 -5.00
N ILE A 909 51.62 -7.84 -3.77
CA ILE A 909 50.37 -7.14 -3.47
C ILE A 909 50.51 -5.68 -3.91
N ASP A 910 51.56 -4.98 -3.49
CA ASP A 910 51.78 -3.57 -3.84
C ASP A 910 51.83 -3.34 -5.37
N ALA A 911 52.43 -4.28 -6.11
CA ALA A 911 52.54 -4.20 -7.56
C ALA A 911 51.27 -4.60 -8.32
N HIS A 912 50.44 -5.51 -7.78
CA HIS A 912 49.37 -6.17 -8.55
C HIS A 912 47.96 -6.10 -7.92
N LYS A 913 47.79 -5.47 -6.76
CA LYS A 913 46.48 -5.30 -6.09
C LYS A 913 45.44 -4.66 -6.99
N SER A 914 45.77 -3.56 -7.68
CA SER A 914 44.84 -2.87 -8.59
C SER A 914 44.38 -3.75 -9.76
N ALA A 915 45.30 -4.50 -10.36
CA ALA A 915 44.99 -5.42 -11.45
C ALA A 915 44.09 -6.58 -10.98
N LEU A 916 44.31 -7.11 -9.77
CA LEU A 916 43.49 -8.17 -9.20
C LEU A 916 42.09 -7.67 -8.80
N LEU A 917 41.98 -6.45 -8.27
CA LEU A 917 40.69 -5.81 -7.98
C LEU A 917 39.90 -5.59 -9.28
N SER A 918 40.58 -5.20 -10.36
CA SER A 918 39.96 -5.06 -11.69
C SER A 918 39.49 -6.40 -12.25
N LEU A 919 40.27 -7.47 -12.07
CA LEU A 919 39.89 -8.82 -12.47
C LEU A 919 38.70 -9.35 -11.67
N TYR A 920 38.66 -9.07 -10.37
CA TYR A 920 37.51 -9.39 -9.52
C TYR A 920 36.25 -8.65 -9.97
N GLU A 921 36.38 -7.36 -10.29
CA GLU A 921 35.29 -6.56 -10.81
C GLU A 921 34.83 -7.02 -12.19
N GLU A 922 35.74 -7.48 -13.06
CA GLU A 922 35.37 -8.04 -14.36
C GLU A 922 34.54 -9.32 -14.23
N VAL A 923 34.88 -10.19 -13.28
CA VAL A 923 34.16 -11.46 -13.05
C VAL A 923 32.77 -11.22 -12.48
N PHE A 924 32.63 -10.31 -11.52
CA PHE A 924 31.37 -10.13 -10.79
C PHE A 924 30.54 -8.91 -11.22
N ASN A 925 31.14 -7.94 -11.89
CA ASN A 925 30.52 -6.69 -12.36
C ASN A 925 29.66 -6.01 -11.29
N HIS A 926 30.23 -5.83 -10.09
CA HIS A 926 29.51 -5.24 -8.96
C HIS A 926 29.12 -3.77 -9.19
N LYS A 927 29.81 -3.04 -10.08
CA LYS A 927 29.43 -1.68 -10.49
C LYS A 927 28.02 -1.65 -11.09
N ALA A 928 27.63 -2.69 -11.84
CA ALA A 928 26.29 -2.83 -12.42
C ALA A 928 25.28 -3.51 -11.48
N PHE A 929 25.67 -3.87 -10.25
CA PHE A 929 24.75 -4.44 -9.27
C PHE A 929 23.81 -3.36 -8.75
N THR A 930 22.55 -3.43 -9.18
CA THR A 930 21.52 -2.46 -8.81
C THR A 930 20.85 -2.80 -7.47
N GLY A 931 21.00 -4.03 -6.98
CA GLY A 931 20.40 -4.51 -5.73
C GLY A 931 19.86 -5.93 -5.88
N ARG A 932 19.02 -6.34 -4.92
CA ARG A 932 18.38 -7.68 -4.91
C ARG A 932 17.43 -7.92 -6.09
N SER A 933 16.95 -6.86 -6.74
CA SER A 933 16.14 -6.88 -7.97
C SER A 933 16.63 -7.85 -9.03
N GLY A 934 17.94 -7.81 -9.33
CA GLY A 934 18.58 -8.67 -10.32
C GLY A 934 18.93 -10.07 -9.82
N GLY A 935 18.63 -10.42 -8.56
CA GLY A 935 19.00 -11.69 -7.92
C GLY A 935 17.85 -12.43 -7.23
N MET A 936 16.62 -11.93 -7.32
CA MET A 936 15.41 -12.56 -6.77
C MET A 936 14.34 -12.78 -7.85
N PHE A 937 13.42 -13.72 -7.63
CA PHE A 937 12.44 -14.20 -8.64
C PHE A 937 10.98 -14.05 -8.22
N GLY A 938 10.73 -13.15 -7.26
CA GLY A 938 9.41 -12.74 -6.77
C GLY A 938 9.45 -11.30 -6.30
N PHE A 939 8.34 -10.77 -5.78
CA PHE A 939 8.22 -9.35 -5.43
C PHE A 939 8.56 -8.44 -6.62
N GLU A 940 9.51 -7.52 -6.47
CA GLU A 940 10.00 -6.67 -7.56
C GLU A 940 10.92 -7.39 -8.55
N GLY A 941 11.35 -8.64 -8.27
CA GLY A 941 12.44 -9.35 -8.96
C GLY A 941 12.22 -9.75 -10.42
N LEU A 942 13.19 -10.50 -10.98
CA LEU A 942 13.19 -10.93 -12.37
C LEU A 942 11.95 -11.77 -12.73
N GLY A 943 11.33 -11.45 -13.87
CA GLY A 943 10.11 -12.13 -14.34
C GLY A 943 8.82 -11.72 -13.63
N SER A 944 8.89 -10.85 -12.62
CA SER A 944 7.74 -10.44 -11.81
C SER A 944 7.10 -9.14 -12.30
N ILE A 945 5.78 -9.11 -12.30
CA ILE A 945 4.98 -7.90 -12.52
C ILE A 945 4.72 -7.26 -11.16
N TYR A 946 4.95 -5.96 -11.03
CA TYR A 946 4.60 -5.21 -9.83
C TYR A 946 3.47 -4.22 -10.15
N TRP A 947 2.25 -4.57 -9.74
CA TRP A 947 1.01 -3.98 -10.26
C TRP A 947 0.87 -2.49 -10.01
N HIS A 948 1.40 -1.98 -8.90
CA HIS A 948 1.37 -0.54 -8.61
C HIS A 948 2.08 0.28 -9.70
N MET A 949 3.18 -0.19 -10.28
CA MET A 949 3.86 0.55 -11.36
C MET A 949 3.09 0.49 -12.68
N VAL A 950 2.38 -0.62 -12.93
CA VAL A 950 1.48 -0.74 -14.09
C VAL A 950 0.30 0.22 -13.96
N SER A 951 -0.30 0.36 -12.78
CA SER A 951 -1.40 1.33 -12.59
C SER A 951 -0.93 2.78 -12.58
N LYS A 952 0.34 3.06 -12.20
CA LYS A 952 0.95 4.37 -12.47
C LYS A 952 1.11 4.65 -13.97
N LEU A 953 1.51 3.65 -14.77
CA LEU A 953 1.52 3.77 -16.22
C LEU A 953 0.11 4.07 -16.76
N LEU A 954 -0.90 3.36 -16.26
CA LEU A 954 -2.30 3.59 -16.65
C LEU A 954 -2.70 5.06 -16.42
N LEU A 955 -2.40 5.61 -15.24
CA LEU A 955 -2.67 7.01 -14.93
C LEU A 955 -1.86 7.99 -15.81
N ALA A 956 -0.57 7.72 -16.03
CA ALA A 956 0.27 8.57 -16.88
C ALA A 956 -0.23 8.63 -18.34
N VAL A 957 -0.66 7.48 -18.89
CA VAL A 957 -1.23 7.43 -20.25
C VAL A 957 -2.57 8.17 -20.32
N GLN A 958 -3.38 8.07 -19.26
CA GLN A 958 -4.63 8.83 -19.16
C GLN A 958 -4.39 10.33 -19.12
N GLU A 959 -3.42 10.80 -18.32
CA GLU A 959 -3.03 12.21 -18.27
C GLU A 959 -2.54 12.68 -19.66
N CYS A 960 -1.72 11.89 -20.36
CA CYS A 960 -1.28 12.20 -21.74
C CYS A 960 -2.45 12.30 -22.72
N TYR A 961 -3.44 11.41 -22.60
CA TYR A 961 -4.65 11.45 -23.43
C TYR A 961 -5.43 12.76 -23.23
N PHE A 962 -5.70 13.14 -21.98
CA PHE A 962 -6.45 14.37 -21.70
C PHE A 962 -5.67 15.63 -22.05
N ASP A 963 -4.35 15.61 -21.92
CA ASP A 963 -3.51 16.70 -22.40
C ASP A 963 -3.59 16.86 -23.92
N ALA A 964 -3.56 15.75 -24.68
CA ALA A 964 -3.73 15.77 -26.13
C ALA A 964 -5.12 16.30 -26.54
N VAL A 965 -6.18 15.93 -25.80
CA VAL A 965 -7.54 16.46 -26.02
C VAL A 965 -7.58 17.98 -25.77
N LYS A 966 -7.03 18.43 -24.63
CA LYS A 966 -6.98 19.86 -24.25
C LYS A 966 -6.24 20.70 -25.28
N HIS A 967 -5.16 20.18 -25.84
CA HIS A 967 -4.36 20.85 -26.87
C HIS A 967 -4.92 20.71 -28.30
N ASN A 968 -6.07 20.06 -28.48
CA ASN A 968 -6.70 19.82 -29.78
C ASN A 968 -5.76 19.12 -30.78
N GLU A 969 -5.03 18.11 -30.30
CA GLU A 969 -4.21 17.24 -31.15
C GLU A 969 -5.05 16.52 -32.20
N SER A 970 -4.41 15.97 -33.22
CA SER A 970 -5.14 15.28 -34.30
C SER A 970 -5.98 14.11 -33.76
N SER A 971 -7.17 13.88 -34.34
CA SER A 971 -8.07 12.81 -33.91
C SER A 971 -7.41 11.42 -33.96
N ASN A 972 -6.47 11.20 -34.89
CA ASN A 972 -5.69 9.97 -34.97
C ASN A 972 -4.76 9.81 -33.74
N GLN A 973 -4.10 10.89 -33.33
CA GLN A 973 -3.19 10.89 -32.17
C GLN A 973 -3.95 10.63 -30.86
N ILE A 974 -5.07 11.31 -30.67
CA ILE A 974 -5.96 11.14 -29.51
C ILE A 974 -6.46 9.68 -29.44
N GLN A 975 -6.90 9.12 -30.57
CA GLN A 975 -7.35 7.73 -30.64
C GLN A 975 -6.22 6.74 -30.34
N GLN A 976 -4.99 6.99 -30.79
CA GLN A 976 -3.84 6.12 -30.49
C GLN A 976 -3.55 6.09 -28.98
N LEU A 977 -3.59 7.24 -28.30
CA LEU A 977 -3.41 7.31 -26.85
C LEU A 977 -4.55 6.58 -26.11
N ALA A 978 -5.80 6.74 -26.56
CA ALA A 978 -6.93 5.97 -25.99
C ALA A 978 -6.76 4.46 -26.17
N ASN A 979 -6.31 4.01 -27.34
CA ASN A 979 -6.04 2.60 -27.60
C ASN A 979 -4.91 2.08 -26.68
N HIS A 980 -3.85 2.86 -26.45
CA HIS A 980 -2.80 2.48 -25.50
C HIS A 980 -3.32 2.43 -24.06
N TYR A 981 -4.14 3.39 -23.63
CA TYR A 981 -4.76 3.39 -22.31
C TYR A 981 -5.51 2.07 -22.07
N TYR A 982 -6.40 1.69 -23.01
CA TYR A 982 -7.16 0.45 -22.89
C TYR A 982 -6.31 -0.81 -22.99
N ARG A 983 -5.25 -0.80 -23.82
CA ARG A 983 -4.31 -1.93 -23.88
C ARG A 983 -3.51 -2.12 -22.59
N VAL A 984 -3.17 -1.03 -21.87
CA VAL A 984 -2.56 -1.13 -20.53
C VAL A 984 -3.60 -1.67 -19.53
N ARG A 985 -4.83 -1.13 -19.57
CA ARG A 985 -5.93 -1.51 -18.67
C ARG A 985 -6.32 -2.99 -18.81
N GLU A 986 -6.36 -3.54 -20.02
CA GLU A 986 -6.62 -4.96 -20.30
C GLU A 986 -5.66 -5.90 -19.55
N GLY A 987 -4.42 -5.45 -19.28
CA GLY A 987 -3.45 -6.21 -18.52
C GLY A 987 -3.75 -6.31 -17.01
N ILE A 988 -4.64 -5.46 -16.47
CA ILE A 988 -5.00 -5.42 -15.05
C ILE A 988 -5.92 -6.60 -14.69
N GLY A 989 -5.80 -7.09 -13.45
CA GLY A 989 -6.42 -8.31 -12.93
C GLY A 989 -7.91 -8.49 -13.25
N PHE A 990 -8.76 -7.48 -13.09
CA PHE A 990 -10.21 -7.63 -13.23
C PHE A 990 -10.68 -7.93 -14.67
N ASN A 991 -9.80 -7.81 -15.67
CA ASN A 991 -10.05 -8.18 -17.07
C ASN A 991 -9.63 -9.63 -17.38
N LYS A 992 -9.14 -10.37 -16.39
CA LYS A 992 -8.60 -11.73 -16.56
C LYS A 992 -9.51 -12.78 -15.97
N THR A 993 -9.38 -14.00 -16.47
CA THR A 993 -9.97 -15.17 -15.80
C THR A 993 -9.29 -15.42 -14.44
N PRO A 994 -9.97 -16.10 -13.49
CA PRO A 994 -9.36 -16.48 -12.22
C PRO A 994 -8.07 -17.29 -12.41
N GLN A 995 -8.01 -18.16 -13.42
CA GLN A 995 -6.84 -18.98 -13.71
C GLN A 995 -5.64 -18.16 -14.20
N GLU A 996 -5.86 -17.19 -15.10
CA GLU A 996 -4.79 -16.33 -15.60
C GLU A 996 -4.27 -15.38 -14.51
N TYR A 997 -5.15 -14.85 -13.67
CA TYR A 997 -4.77 -13.97 -12.56
C TYR A 997 -4.16 -14.73 -11.39
N GLY A 998 -4.69 -15.92 -11.11
CA GLY A 998 -4.32 -16.78 -9.98
C GLY A 998 -4.96 -16.41 -8.64
N ALA A 999 -6.06 -15.65 -8.66
CA ALA A 999 -6.87 -15.28 -7.48
C ALA A 999 -8.26 -14.79 -7.94
N PHE A 1000 -9.05 -14.19 -7.03
CA PHE A 1000 -10.22 -13.39 -7.41
C PHE A 1000 -9.78 -12.20 -8.29
N PRO A 1001 -10.19 -12.11 -9.57
CA PRO A 1001 -9.71 -11.09 -10.50
C PRO A 1001 -10.00 -9.64 -10.06
N VAL A 1002 -11.08 -9.43 -9.31
CA VAL A 1002 -11.49 -8.10 -8.82
C VAL A 1002 -10.68 -7.63 -7.61
N ASP A 1003 -9.90 -8.49 -6.96
CA ASP A 1003 -9.09 -8.11 -5.82
C ASP A 1003 -7.70 -7.62 -6.25
N PRO A 1004 -7.20 -6.51 -5.70
CA PRO A 1004 -5.85 -6.05 -5.95
C PRO A 1004 -4.80 -6.85 -5.16
N TYR A 1005 -3.63 -7.04 -5.78
CA TYR A 1005 -2.47 -7.74 -5.24
C TYR A 1005 -1.20 -6.95 -5.56
N SER A 1006 -0.15 -7.07 -4.77
CA SER A 1006 1.08 -6.29 -5.02
C SER A 1006 1.82 -6.72 -6.29
N HIS A 1007 1.95 -8.03 -6.53
CA HIS A 1007 2.77 -8.54 -7.62
C HIS A 1007 2.33 -9.91 -8.14
N THR A 1008 2.76 -10.27 -9.34
CA THR A 1008 2.57 -11.60 -9.95
C THR A 1008 3.92 -12.09 -10.50
N PRO A 1009 4.59 -13.04 -9.82
CA PRO A 1009 5.88 -13.55 -10.28
C PRO A 1009 5.72 -14.48 -11.50
N LYS A 1010 6.83 -14.95 -12.07
CA LYS A 1010 6.78 -15.82 -13.26
C LYS A 1010 6.24 -17.22 -12.96
N HIS A 1011 6.40 -17.68 -11.72
CA HIS A 1011 6.15 -19.07 -11.31
C HIS A 1011 4.85 -19.26 -10.51
N SER A 1012 4.09 -18.19 -10.23
CA SER A 1012 2.82 -18.27 -9.49
C SER A 1012 1.85 -17.16 -9.90
N GLY A 1013 0.60 -17.27 -9.43
CA GLY A 1013 -0.43 -16.25 -9.60
C GLY A 1013 -0.22 -15.01 -8.72
N ALA A 1014 -1.23 -14.15 -8.63
CA ALA A 1014 -1.21 -12.93 -7.83
C ALA A 1014 -0.80 -13.16 -6.36
N GLN A 1015 0.10 -12.33 -5.83
CA GLN A 1015 0.71 -12.43 -4.50
C GLN A 1015 0.54 -11.15 -3.70
N GLN A 1016 0.37 -11.33 -2.38
CA GLN A 1016 0.15 -10.29 -1.37
C GLN A 1016 -1.16 -9.50 -1.57
N PRO A 1017 -2.30 -9.98 -1.04
CA PRO A 1017 -3.62 -9.38 -1.27
C PRO A 1017 -3.78 -8.00 -0.61
N GLY A 1018 -4.69 -7.19 -1.16
CA GLY A 1018 -5.32 -6.07 -0.47
C GLY A 1018 -4.59 -4.73 -0.58
N MET A 1019 -3.96 -4.30 0.52
CA MET A 1019 -3.46 -2.93 0.73
C MET A 1019 -2.18 -2.57 -0.06
N THR A 1020 -2.25 -2.64 -1.40
CA THR A 1020 -1.21 -2.17 -2.33
C THR A 1020 -1.47 -0.72 -2.76
N GLY A 1021 -0.42 0.05 -3.07
CA GLY A 1021 -0.55 1.41 -3.58
C GLY A 1021 -1.18 1.50 -4.98
N GLN A 1022 -1.28 0.38 -5.68
CA GLN A 1022 -1.97 0.22 -6.96
C GLN A 1022 -3.38 0.86 -6.93
N VAL A 1023 -4.12 0.61 -5.84
CA VAL A 1023 -5.53 0.95 -5.75
C VAL A 1023 -5.82 2.44 -5.88
N LYS A 1024 -4.95 3.30 -5.36
CA LYS A 1024 -5.16 4.75 -5.41
C LYS A 1024 -5.07 5.27 -6.85
N GLU A 1025 -4.18 4.69 -7.65
CA GLU A 1025 -4.01 5.07 -9.05
C GLU A 1025 -5.29 4.71 -9.81
N GLU A 1026 -5.86 3.54 -9.52
CA GLU A 1026 -7.06 3.04 -10.20
C GLU A 1026 -8.36 3.73 -9.78
N VAL A 1027 -8.44 4.23 -8.54
CA VAL A 1027 -9.52 5.14 -8.12
C VAL A 1027 -9.47 6.42 -8.97
N LEU A 1028 -8.30 7.03 -9.10
CA LEU A 1028 -8.13 8.27 -9.88
C LEU A 1028 -8.40 8.03 -11.38
N THR A 1029 -7.88 6.94 -11.96
CA THR A 1029 -8.14 6.64 -13.37
C THR A 1029 -9.61 6.35 -13.62
N ARG A 1030 -10.32 5.73 -12.65
CA ARG A 1030 -11.75 5.47 -12.79
C ARG A 1030 -12.57 6.77 -12.82
N PHE A 1031 -12.28 7.74 -11.95
CA PHE A 1031 -12.91 9.07 -12.04
C PHE A 1031 -12.53 9.79 -13.36
N GLY A 1032 -11.30 9.57 -13.83
CA GLY A 1032 -10.84 9.95 -15.16
C GLY A 1032 -11.72 9.41 -16.29
N GLU A 1033 -11.96 8.09 -16.32
CA GLU A 1033 -12.83 7.40 -17.29
C GLU A 1033 -14.26 7.96 -17.26
N LEU A 1034 -14.82 8.13 -16.06
CA LEU A 1034 -16.15 8.70 -15.84
C LEU A 1034 -16.26 10.17 -16.26
N GLY A 1035 -15.16 10.81 -16.65
CA GLY A 1035 -15.19 12.15 -17.23
C GLY A 1035 -15.16 13.28 -16.21
N ILE A 1036 -14.93 13.02 -14.92
CA ILE A 1036 -14.90 14.07 -13.90
C ILE A 1036 -13.63 14.91 -14.09
N ARG A 1037 -13.79 16.19 -14.45
CA ARG A 1037 -12.67 17.14 -14.61
C ARG A 1037 -12.91 18.32 -13.69
N VAL A 1038 -11.95 18.55 -12.80
CA VAL A 1038 -11.96 19.71 -11.91
C VAL A 1038 -10.88 20.67 -12.37
N ASN A 1039 -11.26 21.91 -12.64
CA ASN A 1039 -10.34 22.95 -13.06
C ASN A 1039 -10.82 24.31 -12.55
N ALA A 1040 -9.93 25.04 -11.88
CA ALA A 1040 -10.21 26.36 -11.31
C ALA A 1040 -11.52 26.43 -10.49
N GLY A 1041 -11.80 25.40 -9.69
CA GLY A 1041 -12.99 25.29 -8.83
C GLY A 1041 -14.30 25.00 -9.56
N ALA A 1042 -14.27 24.76 -10.88
CA ALA A 1042 -15.41 24.32 -11.67
C ALA A 1042 -15.29 22.83 -12.04
N VAL A 1043 -16.42 22.19 -12.33
CA VAL A 1043 -16.48 20.77 -12.74
C VAL A 1043 -17.08 20.65 -14.13
N SER A 1044 -16.32 20.09 -15.08
CA SER A 1044 -16.85 19.60 -16.36
C SER A 1044 -16.93 18.08 -16.38
N PHE A 1045 -17.85 17.55 -17.18
CA PHE A 1045 -18.04 16.12 -17.40
C PHE A 1045 -17.68 15.77 -18.85
N GLU A 1046 -16.52 15.15 -19.03
CA GLU A 1046 -15.93 14.82 -20.33
C GLU A 1046 -15.63 13.31 -20.41
N PRO A 1047 -16.65 12.44 -20.57
CA PRO A 1047 -16.52 10.98 -20.52
C PRO A 1047 -15.94 10.39 -21.82
N SER A 1048 -14.96 11.05 -22.44
CA SER A 1048 -14.41 10.68 -23.74
C SER A 1048 -13.55 9.41 -23.73
N LEU A 1049 -13.20 8.91 -22.53
CA LEU A 1049 -12.62 7.57 -22.35
C LEU A 1049 -13.67 6.52 -21.94
N LEU A 1050 -14.89 6.90 -21.56
CA LEU A 1050 -15.91 5.95 -21.12
C LEU A 1050 -16.42 5.12 -22.31
N ARG A 1051 -16.59 3.81 -22.11
CA ARG A 1051 -17.07 2.90 -23.16
C ARG A 1051 -18.58 2.77 -23.11
N SER A 1052 -19.22 2.64 -24.27
CA SER A 1052 -20.67 2.46 -24.35
C SER A 1052 -21.16 1.15 -23.72
N CYS A 1053 -20.31 0.13 -23.62
CA CYS A 1053 -20.66 -1.15 -23.01
C CYS A 1053 -20.91 -1.08 -21.50
N GLU A 1054 -20.51 0.00 -20.83
CA GLU A 1054 -20.72 0.17 -19.38
C GLU A 1054 -22.12 0.64 -19.01
N PHE A 1055 -22.92 1.09 -19.98
CA PHE A 1055 -24.32 1.49 -19.77
C PHE A 1055 -25.21 0.25 -19.73
N CYS A 1056 -26.03 0.11 -18.69
CA CYS A 1056 -26.90 -1.04 -18.49
C CYS A 1056 -27.95 -1.15 -19.61
N ASP A 1057 -28.12 -2.32 -20.22
CA ASP A 1057 -29.12 -2.53 -21.27
C ASP A 1057 -30.55 -2.58 -20.73
N GLU A 1058 -30.71 -2.95 -19.46
CA GLU A 1058 -32.00 -3.06 -18.77
C GLU A 1058 -32.08 -2.07 -17.60
N ALA A 1059 -33.30 -1.80 -17.13
CA ALA A 1059 -33.51 -0.96 -15.95
C ALA A 1059 -32.91 -1.62 -14.71
N GLN A 1060 -32.17 -0.84 -13.91
CA GLN A 1060 -31.47 -1.31 -12.71
C GLN A 1060 -31.87 -0.48 -11.48
N SER A 1061 -31.43 -0.89 -10.30
CA SER A 1061 -31.51 -0.08 -9.07
C SER A 1061 -30.11 0.25 -8.58
N PHE A 1062 -29.89 1.49 -8.17
CA PHE A 1062 -28.65 1.92 -7.54
C PHE A 1062 -28.92 2.36 -6.11
N THR A 1063 -28.36 1.63 -5.16
CA THR A 1063 -28.44 1.96 -3.73
C THR A 1063 -27.17 2.72 -3.33
N TYR A 1064 -27.34 3.87 -2.69
CA TYR A 1064 -26.25 4.73 -2.25
C TYR A 1064 -26.56 5.34 -0.88
N LEU A 1065 -25.53 5.80 -0.19
CA LEU A 1065 -25.68 6.53 1.08
C LEU A 1065 -25.62 8.03 0.77
N ASP A 1066 -26.64 8.79 1.16
CA ASP A 1066 -26.58 10.25 1.01
C ASP A 1066 -25.68 10.91 2.07
N VAL A 1067 -25.36 12.19 1.89
CA VAL A 1067 -24.49 12.95 2.81
C VAL A 1067 -25.06 13.13 4.22
N ASN A 1068 -26.34 12.79 4.44
CA ASN A 1068 -27.00 12.79 5.75
C ASN A 1068 -27.04 11.38 6.38
N ASP A 1069 -26.21 10.47 5.89
CA ASP A 1069 -26.08 9.08 6.38
C ASP A 1069 -27.37 8.26 6.24
N GLN A 1070 -28.19 8.55 5.22
CA GLN A 1070 -29.39 7.77 4.90
C GLN A 1070 -29.22 6.96 3.61
N TRP A 1071 -29.56 5.66 3.67
CA TRP A 1071 -29.61 4.82 2.48
C TRP A 1071 -30.78 5.23 1.59
N GLN A 1072 -30.48 5.42 0.31
CA GLN A 1072 -31.44 5.78 -0.73
C GLN A 1072 -31.32 4.79 -1.90
N THR A 1073 -32.36 4.70 -2.73
CA THR A 1073 -32.33 3.91 -3.95
C THR A 1073 -32.88 4.72 -5.12
N ILE A 1074 -32.10 4.82 -6.19
CA ILE A 1074 -32.51 5.42 -7.47
C ILE A 1074 -32.81 4.31 -8.47
N LYS A 1075 -33.93 4.44 -9.19
CA LYS A 1075 -34.23 3.59 -10.34
C LYS A 1075 -33.50 4.12 -11.55
N LEU A 1076 -32.68 3.26 -12.15
CA LEU A 1076 -31.92 3.56 -13.36
C LEU A 1076 -32.73 3.12 -14.59
N PRO A 1077 -33.00 4.00 -15.56
CA PRO A 1077 -33.60 3.58 -16.82
C PRO A 1077 -32.64 2.69 -17.63
N PRO A 1078 -33.13 1.96 -18.65
CA PRO A 1078 -32.25 1.36 -19.65
C PRO A 1078 -31.30 2.39 -20.27
N HIS A 1079 -30.13 1.93 -20.70
CA HIS A 1079 -29.04 2.72 -21.25
C HIS A 1079 -28.52 3.79 -20.28
N SER A 1080 -28.42 3.43 -19.00
CA SER A 1080 -27.84 4.29 -17.96
C SER A 1080 -26.85 3.55 -17.07
N LEU A 1081 -26.01 4.31 -16.38
CA LEU A 1081 -25.13 3.85 -15.31
C LEU A 1081 -25.16 4.85 -14.16
N ALA A 1082 -24.68 4.45 -12.99
CA ALA A 1082 -24.58 5.35 -11.84
C ALA A 1082 -23.32 5.11 -11.00
N PHE A 1083 -22.88 6.15 -10.30
CA PHE A 1083 -21.77 6.14 -9.35
C PHE A 1083 -21.97 7.25 -8.33
N THR A 1084 -21.10 7.37 -7.33
CA THR A 1084 -21.05 8.56 -6.48
C THR A 1084 -19.73 9.30 -6.61
N TRP A 1085 -19.77 10.62 -6.39
CA TRP A 1085 -18.59 11.43 -6.17
C TRP A 1085 -18.91 12.52 -5.16
N CYS A 1086 -18.05 12.72 -4.16
CA CYS A 1086 -18.36 13.50 -2.95
C CYS A 1086 -19.66 12.99 -2.27
N GLN A 1087 -19.95 11.69 -2.39
CA GLN A 1087 -21.16 11.02 -1.91
C GLN A 1087 -22.49 11.54 -2.49
N VAL A 1088 -22.43 12.27 -3.60
CA VAL A 1088 -23.61 12.63 -4.39
C VAL A 1088 -23.75 11.62 -5.53
N PRO A 1089 -24.95 11.08 -5.80
CA PRO A 1089 -25.15 10.14 -6.90
C PRO A 1089 -25.14 10.87 -8.25
N PHE A 1090 -24.38 10.30 -9.18
CA PHE A 1090 -24.33 10.69 -10.59
C PHE A 1090 -25.03 9.61 -11.42
N VAL A 1091 -25.93 10.01 -12.31
CA VAL A 1091 -26.65 9.12 -13.24
C VAL A 1091 -26.32 9.54 -14.66
N TYR A 1092 -25.65 8.68 -15.41
CA TYR A 1092 -25.32 8.95 -16.82
C TYR A 1092 -26.30 8.18 -17.70
N THR A 1093 -26.94 8.86 -18.64
CA THR A 1093 -27.95 8.27 -19.54
C THR A 1093 -27.60 8.56 -21.00
N LEU A 1094 -27.63 7.52 -21.85
CA LEU A 1094 -27.45 7.70 -23.29
C LEU A 1094 -28.71 8.31 -23.91
N THR A 1095 -28.55 9.44 -24.61
CA THR A 1095 -29.64 10.07 -25.35
C THR A 1095 -29.13 10.74 -26.62
N ASP A 1096 -30.02 11.24 -27.47
CA ASP A 1096 -29.64 11.99 -28.68
C ASP A 1096 -29.14 13.42 -28.37
N LYS A 1097 -29.35 13.93 -27.15
CA LYS A 1097 -29.01 15.31 -26.76
C LYS A 1097 -28.16 15.32 -25.49
N SER A 1098 -27.00 15.96 -25.55
CA SER A 1098 -26.18 16.18 -24.36
C SER A 1098 -26.81 17.26 -23.46
N GLY A 1099 -26.67 17.11 -22.15
CA GLY A 1099 -27.21 18.06 -21.18
C GLY A 1099 -27.03 17.58 -19.75
N LEU A 1100 -27.11 18.49 -18.80
CA LEU A 1100 -26.90 18.23 -17.38
C LEU A 1100 -28.13 18.64 -16.58
N ILE A 1101 -28.57 17.80 -15.65
CA ILE A 1101 -29.64 18.11 -14.70
C ILE A 1101 -29.05 17.99 -13.30
N VAL A 1102 -29.16 19.06 -12.52
CA VAL A 1102 -28.76 19.09 -11.11
C VAL A 1102 -30.02 19.13 -10.27
N SER A 1103 -30.25 18.08 -9.51
CA SER A 1103 -31.41 17.95 -8.63
C SER A 1103 -31.04 18.38 -7.21
N SER A 1104 -31.92 19.18 -6.60
CA SER A 1104 -31.93 19.48 -5.17
C SER A 1104 -33.15 18.83 -4.53
N LYS A 1105 -33.34 18.99 -3.21
CA LYS A 1105 -34.53 18.45 -2.51
C LYS A 1105 -35.87 18.97 -3.07
N ASN A 1106 -35.90 20.18 -3.65
CA ASN A 1106 -37.17 20.85 -4.02
C ASN A 1106 -37.21 21.37 -5.47
N SER A 1107 -36.13 21.25 -6.23
CA SER A 1107 -36.05 21.79 -7.59
C SER A 1107 -35.01 21.05 -8.43
N GLU A 1108 -35.15 21.17 -9.75
CA GLU A 1108 -34.15 20.72 -10.71
C GLU A 1108 -33.69 21.92 -11.55
N GLN A 1109 -32.41 21.95 -11.87
CA GLN A 1109 -31.81 22.92 -12.77
C GLN A 1109 -31.22 22.19 -13.97
N THR A 1110 -31.55 22.64 -15.18
CA THR A 1110 -31.05 22.05 -16.42
C THR A 1110 -30.04 22.98 -17.08
N PHE A 1111 -28.93 22.42 -17.53
CA PHE A 1111 -27.86 23.10 -18.23
C PHE A 1111 -27.65 22.43 -19.59
N GLU A 1112 -27.43 23.25 -20.63
CA GLU A 1112 -27.12 22.74 -21.97
C GLU A 1112 -25.69 22.17 -22.04
N GLN A 1113 -24.77 22.72 -21.25
CA GLN A 1113 -23.39 22.25 -21.15
C GLN A 1113 -23.24 21.23 -20.03
N ALA A 1114 -22.35 20.26 -20.23
CA ALA A 1114 -21.98 19.24 -19.25
C ALA A 1114 -21.04 19.81 -18.17
N GLN A 1115 -21.45 20.89 -17.50
CA GLN A 1115 -20.63 21.62 -16.52
C GLN A 1115 -21.47 22.12 -15.34
N LEU A 1116 -20.93 22.01 -14.13
CA LEU A 1116 -21.46 22.67 -12.94
C LEU A 1116 -20.96 24.12 -12.86
N SER A 1117 -21.84 25.03 -12.43
CA SER A 1117 -21.39 26.37 -12.03
C SER A 1117 -20.44 26.28 -10.83
N THR A 1118 -19.60 27.29 -10.62
CA THR A 1118 -18.65 27.32 -9.49
C THR A 1118 -19.37 27.23 -8.14
N GLU A 1119 -20.58 27.82 -8.02
CA GLU A 1119 -21.39 27.74 -6.81
C GLU A 1119 -21.89 26.32 -6.52
N LEU A 1120 -22.39 25.62 -7.56
CA LEU A 1120 -22.84 24.23 -7.43
C LEU A 1120 -21.67 23.28 -7.18
N ALA A 1121 -20.55 23.49 -7.86
CA ALA A 1121 -19.31 22.75 -7.61
C ALA A 1121 -18.83 22.93 -6.16
N HIS A 1122 -18.82 24.16 -5.66
CA HIS A 1122 -18.43 24.43 -4.28
C HIS A 1122 -19.33 23.72 -3.26
N SER A 1123 -20.64 23.76 -3.48
CA SER A 1123 -21.62 23.06 -2.64
C SER A 1123 -21.43 21.54 -2.66
N LEU A 1124 -21.12 20.95 -3.84
CA LEU A 1124 -20.74 19.55 -3.97
C LEU A 1124 -19.49 19.23 -3.15
N PHE A 1125 -18.44 20.04 -3.27
CA PHE A 1125 -17.18 19.85 -2.54
C PHE A 1125 -17.33 20.00 -1.03
N GLN A 1126 -18.28 20.82 -0.57
CA GLN A 1126 -18.61 21.00 0.84
C GLN A 1126 -19.51 19.89 1.39
N ARG A 1127 -20.07 19.04 0.53
CA ARG A 1127 -20.97 17.94 0.92
C ARG A 1127 -22.12 18.42 1.81
N ASP A 1128 -22.64 19.61 1.51
CA ASP A 1128 -23.64 20.31 2.33
C ASP A 1128 -25.07 19.78 2.17
N GLY A 1129 -25.28 18.84 1.23
CA GLY A 1129 -26.57 18.22 0.93
C GLY A 1129 -27.54 19.09 0.14
N SER A 1130 -27.08 20.18 -0.47
CA SER A 1130 -27.89 21.02 -1.36
C SER A 1130 -28.18 20.30 -2.69
N ILE A 1131 -27.22 19.53 -3.20
CA ILE A 1131 -27.34 18.68 -4.38
C ILE A 1131 -27.71 17.27 -3.93
N SER A 1132 -28.85 16.77 -4.40
CA SER A 1132 -29.33 15.42 -4.11
C SER A 1132 -28.94 14.40 -5.18
N ALA A 1133 -28.78 14.84 -6.44
CA ALA A 1133 -28.32 14.02 -7.55
C ALA A 1133 -27.86 14.89 -8.73
N VAL A 1134 -27.02 14.30 -9.59
CA VAL A 1134 -26.62 14.89 -10.86
C VAL A 1134 -26.90 13.89 -11.99
N THR A 1135 -27.72 14.27 -12.97
CA THR A 1135 -27.99 13.44 -14.15
C THR A 1135 -27.34 14.04 -15.38
N LEU A 1136 -26.48 13.27 -16.06
CA LEU A 1136 -25.85 13.66 -17.31
C LEU A 1136 -26.47 12.88 -18.47
N HIS A 1137 -27.00 13.60 -19.45
CA HIS A 1137 -27.37 13.06 -20.74
C HIS A 1137 -26.17 13.12 -21.67
N ILE A 1138 -25.81 11.98 -22.24
CA ILE A 1138 -24.59 11.81 -23.05
C ILE A 1138 -24.99 11.36 -24.44
N ASN A 1139 -24.44 12.01 -25.47
CA ASN A 1139 -24.54 11.49 -26.83
C ASN A 1139 -23.55 10.34 -27.00
N LYS A 1140 -23.97 9.26 -27.68
CA LYS A 1140 -23.10 8.11 -27.94
C LYS A 1140 -21.81 8.48 -28.70
N GLN A 1141 -21.81 9.58 -29.47
CA GLN A 1141 -20.63 10.10 -30.17
C GLN A 1141 -19.57 10.72 -29.24
N ASP A 1142 -19.96 11.10 -28.01
CA ASP A 1142 -19.06 11.68 -27.02
C ASP A 1142 -18.29 10.60 -26.21
N LEU A 1143 -18.59 9.32 -26.47
CA LEU A 1143 -17.97 8.16 -25.83
C LEU A 1143 -16.84 7.58 -26.67
N LEU A 1144 -15.96 6.82 -26.02
CA LEU A 1144 -14.89 6.14 -26.73
C LEU A 1144 -15.46 5.06 -27.66
N THR A 1145 -15.07 5.13 -28.92
CA THR A 1145 -15.26 4.05 -29.90
C THR A 1145 -13.93 3.31 -30.04
N LEU A 1146 -13.86 2.07 -29.55
CA LEU A 1146 -12.71 1.20 -29.80
C LEU A 1146 -12.88 0.51 -31.18
N PRO A 1147 -11.77 0.23 -31.91
CA PRO A 1147 -11.80 -0.42 -33.23
C PRO A 1147 -12.41 -1.82 -33.26
#